data_AF-A0A964JPI0-F1
#
_entry.id   AF-A0A964JPI0-F1
#
_cell.length_a   1.000
_cell.length_b   1.000
_cell.length_c   1.000
_cell.angle_alpha   90.00
_cell.angle_beta   90.00
_cell.angle_gamma   90.00
#
_symmetry.space_group_name_H-M   'P 1'
#
loop_
_entity.id
_entity.type
_entity.pdbx_description
1 polymer ?
#
loop_
_entity_poly.entity_id
_entity_poly.type
_entity_poly.pdbx_seq_one_letter_code
_entity_poly.pdbx_strand_id
1 'polypeptide(L)'
;MARPVSQKLLLTAALFSIPAVAEANVTPFGQRVNESIDRGIAFLRTQLGGNGGTADGVDGGATGLAMLCFLEKRASADWNAPALGYGGMDPADQERVRNGIRFCINSIPGFRGGNAYQYSTGSCMMAASLYLGTGGPDDVGANTSVSQGLANAVQAVRGNQGNIGANQGGWNYTDADSDGDLSTTQFAMAGLSAASAIRPDADDTLANAVRFVTNAKNGDGGHKYRGGENYGSTSAMTASGVWTYRLAGLPTGDGNVQSALRWLQQNYTYNTYHTINNWPSQYYYLWAASKALEVTADDNSGQFVFSDAIGAVRDPGADGYPEESRRWYYDFAHYLVTTQEGAGNWCGQARCWNQISATSYAILVLARSLGGVCILDDDADGLCSTEDNCPAVPNPEQADMDGDGVGDACDNCINQPNRDQIDDDGDGIGDACDDLICAPDGAPDICDGRDNDCDGNVDNGSDGADPIAPGPCATGQPGACATGQRACIDGHVVCLADVQPQNEICNRRDDDCNGIIDDGLVNACGTCEPEPVEACNGIDDDCDGEVDDGELCPPGQVCFNGDCRQPCEGNECVNGGEFCDAGLGLCISPCDNVVCEFSQQCDVVTNMCFDPCAGIACPNAAERCWEGVCVPNNCAQIGCPDGSICDGAECVADPCAAANCPGGQFCRGGQCIPSCAQVACPLFQSCIDGVCADDDCAGVSCPDGQVCTAGSCGQDECAGIACDPGTRCEAGLCIFDGCYSFDCPPGQVCEVGQNNQPQCFSRAPEDRPELPVDPGMGAGGGSGEPEADGGPGSGPGSGIIQNPDGGFLNPPDGGGAADPQPGAGCAACSTTRGPLTDPLILFGLAGLALVRRRRR
;
A
#
# COMPACT_ATOMS: atom_id res chain seq x y z
N MET A 1 -19.57 4.00 -44.38
CA MET A 1 -19.73 3.04 -45.51
C MET A 1 -18.54 2.07 -45.51
N ALA A 2 -18.54 1.03 -46.34
CA ALA A 2 -17.69 -0.16 -46.19
C ALA A 2 -16.17 0.04 -46.44
N ARG A 3 -15.36 -0.81 -45.80
CA ARG A 3 -13.99 -1.17 -46.21
C ARG A 3 -13.98 -1.95 -47.55
N PRO A 4 -12.83 -2.03 -48.23
CA PRO A 4 -12.36 -3.27 -48.85
C PRO A 4 -11.03 -3.78 -48.24
N VAL A 5 -10.59 -4.99 -48.62
CA VAL A 5 -9.56 -5.79 -47.90
C VAL A 5 -8.69 -6.60 -48.88
N SER A 6 -7.38 -6.80 -48.57
CA SER A 6 -6.43 -7.77 -49.20
C SER A 6 -6.00 -7.50 -50.66
N GLN A 7 -4.90 -8.01 -51.26
CA GLN A 7 -3.64 -8.78 -50.93
C GLN A 7 -2.72 -8.68 -52.20
N LYS A 8 -1.44 -9.11 -52.36
CA LYS A 8 -0.38 -9.88 -51.63
C LYS A 8 0.99 -9.45 -52.24
N LEU A 9 2.06 -9.19 -51.48
CA LEU A 9 3.15 -10.11 -51.05
C LEU A 9 4.17 -10.60 -52.13
N LEU A 10 5.46 -10.27 -51.93
CA LEU A 10 6.73 -11.02 -52.20
C LEU A 10 7.92 -10.01 -52.25
N LEU A 11 8.82 -9.98 -51.25
CA LEU A 11 10.18 -10.58 -51.21
C LEU A 11 11.20 -9.95 -52.20
N THR A 12 12.49 -9.71 -51.86
CA THR A 12 13.36 -10.41 -50.87
C THR A 12 14.59 -9.56 -50.44
N ALA A 13 14.98 -9.66 -49.15
CA ALA A 13 16.35 -9.61 -48.57
C ALA A 13 17.29 -8.38 -48.83
N ALA A 14 18.29 -8.07 -47.99
CA ALA A 14 18.90 -8.87 -46.92
C ALA A 14 19.56 -8.03 -45.79
N LEU A 15 19.89 -8.72 -44.68
CA LEU A 15 20.95 -8.38 -43.69
C LEU A 15 20.77 -7.11 -42.82
N PHE A 16 19.94 -7.25 -41.78
CA PHE A 16 20.36 -6.86 -40.43
C PHE A 16 20.76 -8.12 -39.65
N SER A 17 21.59 -7.97 -38.61
CA SER A 17 21.97 -9.07 -37.73
C SER A 17 20.75 -9.63 -37.01
N ILE A 18 20.55 -10.94 -37.11
CA ILE A 18 19.51 -11.66 -36.37
C ILE A 18 19.90 -11.63 -34.89
N PRO A 19 19.10 -11.04 -33.96
CA PRO A 19 19.29 -11.31 -32.54
C PRO A 19 19.11 -12.82 -32.36
N ALA A 20 19.98 -13.46 -31.56
CA ALA A 20 20.00 -14.91 -31.46
C ALA A 20 18.60 -15.43 -31.14
N VAL A 21 18.09 -16.35 -31.98
CA VAL A 21 16.80 -17.00 -31.71
C VAL A 21 16.97 -17.73 -30.38
N ALA A 22 16.28 -17.24 -29.35
CA ALA A 22 16.28 -17.88 -28.04
C ALA A 22 15.90 -19.36 -28.23
N GLU A 23 16.72 -20.28 -27.70
CA GLU A 23 16.39 -21.69 -27.76
C GLU A 23 15.13 -21.91 -26.90
N ALA A 24 14.11 -22.54 -27.50
CA ALA A 24 12.81 -22.72 -26.87
C ALA A 24 12.97 -23.48 -25.53
N ASN A 25 12.53 -22.87 -24.42
CA ASN A 25 12.73 -23.38 -23.07
C ASN A 25 11.70 -24.47 -22.74
N VAL A 26 11.80 -25.58 -23.48
CA VAL A 26 10.88 -26.72 -23.44
C VAL A 26 11.54 -27.91 -22.72
N THR A 27 11.33 -28.03 -21.41
CA THR A 27 11.83 -29.16 -20.63
C THR A 27 10.97 -30.43 -20.84
N PRO A 28 11.53 -31.64 -20.64
CA PRO A 28 10.76 -32.89 -20.54
C PRO A 28 9.63 -32.85 -19.50
N PHE A 29 9.80 -32.10 -18.41
CA PHE A 29 8.74 -31.89 -17.42
C PHE A 29 7.65 -30.94 -17.92
N GLY A 30 8.01 -29.80 -18.52
CA GLY A 30 7.09 -28.84 -19.14
C GLY A 30 6.24 -29.49 -20.24
N GLN A 31 6.80 -30.38 -21.05
CA GLN A 31 6.02 -31.19 -22.00
C GLN A 31 4.94 -32.03 -21.29
N ARG A 32 5.29 -32.69 -20.19
CA ARG A 32 4.37 -33.52 -19.39
C ARG A 32 3.30 -32.69 -18.66
N VAL A 33 3.64 -31.46 -18.26
CA VAL A 33 2.71 -30.45 -17.72
C VAL A 33 1.71 -30.00 -18.80
N ASN A 34 2.18 -29.63 -20.00
CA ASN A 34 1.31 -29.26 -21.11
C ASN A 34 0.39 -30.42 -21.54
N GLU A 35 0.89 -31.66 -21.62
CA GLU A 35 0.02 -32.82 -21.86
C GLU A 35 -1.07 -32.98 -20.79
N SER A 36 -0.76 -32.64 -19.53
CA SER A 36 -1.72 -32.68 -18.42
C SER A 36 -2.81 -31.63 -18.56
N ILE A 37 -2.44 -30.41 -19.00
CA ILE A 37 -3.36 -29.35 -19.41
C ILE A 37 -4.25 -29.83 -20.56
N ASP A 38 -3.67 -30.36 -21.65
CA ASP A 38 -4.44 -30.84 -22.81
C ASP A 38 -5.44 -31.94 -22.44
N ARG A 39 -5.09 -32.86 -21.53
CA ARG A 39 -6.03 -33.85 -20.97
C ARG A 39 -7.14 -33.20 -20.14
N GLY A 40 -6.82 -32.17 -19.34
CA GLY A 40 -7.80 -31.41 -18.56
C GLY A 40 -8.78 -30.63 -19.44
N ILE A 41 -8.27 -29.95 -20.47
CA ILE A 41 -9.09 -29.25 -21.49
C ILE A 41 -9.96 -30.25 -22.26
N ALA A 42 -9.43 -31.42 -22.62
CA ALA A 42 -10.23 -32.49 -23.22
C ALA A 42 -11.37 -32.97 -22.31
N PHE A 43 -11.15 -33.05 -20.99
CA PHE A 43 -12.23 -33.31 -20.02
C PHE A 43 -13.26 -32.17 -20.00
N LEU A 44 -12.84 -30.90 -19.85
CA LEU A 44 -13.76 -29.75 -19.81
C LEU A 44 -14.62 -29.64 -21.09
N ARG A 45 -14.05 -29.94 -22.27
CA ARG A 45 -14.78 -30.04 -23.55
C ARG A 45 -15.91 -31.08 -23.56
N THR A 46 -15.93 -32.05 -22.64
CA THR A 46 -17.04 -33.01 -22.44
C THR A 46 -18.06 -32.57 -21.39
N GLN A 47 -17.70 -31.66 -20.48
CA GLN A 47 -18.56 -31.19 -19.38
C GLN A 47 -19.32 -29.90 -19.73
N LEU A 48 -18.86 -29.13 -20.71
CA LEU A 48 -19.52 -27.91 -21.19
C LEU A 48 -20.58 -28.26 -22.24
N GLY A 49 -21.84 -27.94 -21.95
CA GLY A 49 -22.97 -28.20 -22.84
C GLY A 49 -23.09 -27.17 -23.96
N GLY A 50 -23.89 -27.49 -24.98
CA GLY A 50 -24.18 -26.58 -26.11
C GLY A 50 -24.91 -25.27 -25.76
N ASN A 51 -25.24 -25.07 -24.49
CA ASN A 51 -25.79 -23.83 -23.93
C ASN A 51 -24.73 -22.99 -23.18
N GLY A 52 -23.46 -23.39 -23.19
CA GLY A 52 -22.34 -22.67 -22.54
C GLY A 52 -22.11 -23.01 -21.07
N GLY A 53 -23.17 -23.30 -20.32
CA GLY A 53 -23.06 -23.78 -18.94
C GLY A 53 -22.54 -25.22 -18.85
N THR A 54 -22.04 -25.58 -17.67
CA THR A 54 -21.73 -26.96 -17.26
C THR A 54 -22.92 -27.91 -17.44
N ALA A 55 -22.68 -29.22 -17.59
CA ALA A 55 -23.71 -30.25 -17.78
C ALA A 55 -24.84 -30.23 -16.72
N ASP A 56 -24.52 -29.88 -15.47
CA ASP A 56 -25.49 -29.77 -14.36
C ASP A 56 -26.28 -28.43 -14.35
N GLY A 57 -25.93 -27.48 -15.22
CA GLY A 57 -26.74 -26.31 -15.58
C GLY A 57 -26.84 -25.15 -14.58
N VAL A 58 -26.20 -25.22 -13.41
CA VAL A 58 -26.43 -24.25 -12.31
C VAL A 58 -25.15 -23.59 -11.75
N ASP A 59 -23.96 -24.17 -11.93
CA ASP A 59 -22.73 -23.61 -11.32
C ASP A 59 -22.06 -22.54 -12.21
N GLY A 60 -22.23 -21.29 -11.80
CA GLY A 60 -21.54 -20.13 -12.38
C GLY A 60 -20.05 -20.07 -12.08
N GLY A 61 -19.65 -20.41 -10.85
CA GLY A 61 -18.26 -20.45 -10.42
C GLY A 61 -17.43 -21.39 -11.29
N ALA A 62 -17.92 -22.62 -11.45
CA ALA A 62 -17.33 -23.63 -12.33
C ALA A 62 -17.33 -23.20 -13.81
N THR A 63 -18.36 -22.49 -14.28
CA THR A 63 -18.43 -22.03 -15.67
C THR A 63 -17.36 -20.97 -15.95
N GLY A 64 -17.26 -19.91 -15.14
CA GLY A 64 -16.23 -18.86 -15.31
C GLY A 64 -14.80 -19.42 -15.22
N LEU A 65 -14.52 -20.25 -14.21
CA LEU A 65 -13.23 -20.95 -14.07
C LEU A 65 -12.90 -21.85 -15.27
N ALA A 66 -13.90 -22.55 -15.82
CA ALA A 66 -13.70 -23.35 -17.03
C ALA A 66 -13.39 -22.48 -18.26
N MET A 67 -13.96 -21.27 -18.39
CA MET A 67 -13.64 -20.36 -19.50
C MET A 67 -12.20 -19.84 -19.42
N LEU A 68 -11.74 -19.45 -18.23
CA LEU A 68 -10.35 -19.07 -17.99
C LEU A 68 -9.37 -20.14 -18.45
N CYS A 69 -9.68 -21.42 -18.22
CA CYS A 69 -8.82 -22.53 -18.67
C CYS A 69 -8.62 -22.60 -20.19
N PHE A 70 -9.59 -22.13 -21.00
CA PHE A 70 -9.42 -22.04 -22.45
C PHE A 70 -8.66 -20.79 -22.89
N LEU A 71 -8.88 -19.65 -22.20
CA LEU A 71 -8.26 -18.36 -22.51
C LEU A 71 -6.78 -18.31 -22.09
N GLU A 72 -6.47 -18.75 -20.86
CA GLU A 72 -5.12 -18.83 -20.29
C GLU A 72 -4.30 -20.01 -20.81
N LYS A 73 -4.85 -20.85 -21.72
CA LYS A 73 -4.11 -22.00 -22.24
C LYS A 73 -2.89 -21.53 -23.04
N ARG A 74 -1.68 -21.87 -22.60
CA ARG A 74 -0.43 -21.59 -23.33
C ARG A 74 -0.44 -22.23 -24.73
N ALA A 75 0.19 -21.56 -25.69
CA ALA A 75 0.27 -22.03 -27.07
C ALA A 75 1.17 -23.27 -27.24
N SER A 76 2.12 -23.51 -26.32
CA SER A 76 2.95 -24.71 -26.28
C SER A 76 3.50 -24.99 -24.88
N ALA A 77 4.43 -25.95 -24.76
CA ALA A 77 5.16 -26.30 -23.54
C ALA A 77 6.45 -25.48 -23.31
N ASP A 78 6.71 -24.46 -24.14
CA ASP A 78 7.80 -23.50 -23.95
C ASP A 78 7.42 -22.50 -22.85
N TRP A 79 8.35 -22.23 -21.93
CA TRP A 79 8.19 -21.25 -20.85
C TRP A 79 7.75 -19.87 -21.36
N ASN A 80 8.19 -19.50 -22.57
CA ASN A 80 7.90 -18.21 -23.20
C ASN A 80 6.70 -18.24 -24.17
N ALA A 81 5.95 -19.35 -24.27
CA ALA A 81 4.82 -19.42 -25.21
C ALA A 81 3.58 -18.68 -24.66
N PRO A 82 3.08 -17.63 -25.32
CA PRO A 82 1.96 -16.84 -24.81
C PRO A 82 0.69 -17.67 -24.63
N ALA A 83 -0.23 -17.16 -23.81
CA ALA A 83 -1.60 -17.69 -23.77
C ALA A 83 -2.29 -17.50 -25.13
N LEU A 84 -3.19 -18.42 -25.49
CA LEU A 84 -3.92 -18.37 -26.77
C LEU A 84 -4.93 -17.21 -26.83
N GLY A 85 -5.53 -16.84 -25.70
CA GLY A 85 -6.65 -15.91 -25.65
C GLY A 85 -7.83 -16.33 -26.52
N TYR A 86 -8.79 -15.44 -26.73
CA TYR A 86 -9.90 -15.69 -27.65
C TYR A 86 -9.49 -15.64 -29.13
N GLY A 87 -8.54 -14.76 -29.49
CA GLY A 87 -8.06 -14.61 -30.86
C GLY A 87 -7.29 -15.82 -31.41
N GLY A 88 -6.47 -16.48 -30.58
CA GLY A 88 -5.59 -17.59 -31.00
C GLY A 88 -6.17 -18.99 -30.86
N MET A 89 -7.22 -19.17 -30.05
CA MET A 89 -7.86 -20.47 -29.81
C MET A 89 -8.71 -20.97 -31.00
N ASP A 90 -8.94 -22.29 -31.11
CA ASP A 90 -9.61 -22.88 -32.27
C ASP A 90 -11.12 -22.55 -32.35
N PRO A 91 -11.75 -22.52 -33.56
CA PRO A 91 -13.14 -22.07 -33.72
C PRO A 91 -14.19 -22.90 -32.97
N ALA A 92 -13.89 -24.16 -32.60
CA ALA A 92 -14.81 -24.99 -31.82
C ALA A 92 -14.74 -24.62 -30.33
N ASP A 93 -13.56 -24.26 -29.82
CA ASP A 93 -13.42 -23.74 -28.47
C ASP A 93 -13.82 -22.25 -28.37
N GLN A 94 -13.61 -21.43 -29.41
CA GLN A 94 -14.13 -20.05 -29.47
C GLN A 94 -15.64 -20.02 -29.22
N GLU A 95 -16.41 -20.85 -29.93
CA GLU A 95 -17.86 -20.93 -29.72
C GLU A 95 -18.21 -21.54 -28.34
N ARG A 96 -17.37 -22.38 -27.72
CA ARG A 96 -17.56 -22.81 -26.32
C ARG A 96 -17.42 -21.64 -25.35
N VAL A 97 -16.33 -20.88 -25.45
CA VAL A 97 -16.09 -19.72 -24.59
C VAL A 97 -17.16 -18.65 -24.80
N ARG A 98 -17.51 -18.32 -26.04
CA ARG A 98 -18.59 -17.39 -26.37
C ARG A 98 -19.94 -17.81 -25.78
N ASN A 99 -20.26 -19.11 -25.78
CA ASN A 99 -21.46 -19.62 -25.11
C ASN A 99 -21.35 -19.54 -23.58
N GLY A 100 -20.18 -19.80 -22.99
CA GLY A 100 -19.96 -19.68 -21.54
C GLY A 100 -20.06 -18.23 -21.04
N ILE A 101 -19.52 -17.27 -21.78
CA ILE A 101 -19.71 -15.84 -21.49
C ILE A 101 -21.19 -15.43 -21.64
N ARG A 102 -21.91 -15.95 -22.65
CA ARG A 102 -23.38 -15.79 -22.73
C ARG A 102 -24.10 -16.35 -21.50
N PHE A 103 -23.64 -17.49 -20.97
CA PHE A 103 -24.19 -18.06 -19.72
C PHE A 103 -23.88 -17.16 -18.52
N CYS A 104 -22.65 -16.65 -18.37
CA CYS A 104 -22.30 -15.69 -17.32
C CYS A 104 -23.27 -14.50 -17.30
N ILE A 105 -23.49 -13.85 -18.45
CA ILE A 105 -24.37 -12.69 -18.57
C ILE A 105 -25.84 -13.04 -18.28
N ASN A 106 -26.34 -14.15 -18.83
CA ASN A 106 -27.76 -14.49 -18.74
C ASN A 106 -28.17 -15.17 -17.41
N SER A 107 -27.24 -15.84 -16.73
CA SER A 107 -27.54 -16.70 -15.57
C SER A 107 -27.13 -16.10 -14.23
N ILE A 108 -26.05 -15.31 -14.17
CA ILE A 108 -25.45 -14.87 -12.91
C ILE A 108 -26.13 -13.58 -12.41
N PRO A 109 -26.54 -13.49 -11.12
CA PRO A 109 -27.20 -12.31 -10.58
C PRO A 109 -26.45 -10.98 -10.80
N GLY A 110 -25.14 -10.92 -10.50
CA GLY A 110 -24.33 -9.71 -10.64
C GLY A 110 -24.35 -9.11 -12.04
N PHE A 111 -24.12 -9.93 -13.06
CA PHE A 111 -24.16 -9.53 -14.48
C PHE A 111 -25.53 -9.00 -14.94
N ARG A 112 -26.60 -9.24 -14.18
CA ARG A 112 -27.96 -8.75 -14.44
C ARG A 112 -28.38 -7.58 -13.54
N GLY A 113 -27.46 -7.00 -12.77
CA GLY A 113 -27.74 -5.91 -11.83
C GLY A 113 -28.49 -6.36 -10.56
N GLY A 114 -28.37 -7.63 -10.16
CA GLY A 114 -28.80 -8.13 -8.85
C GLY A 114 -27.61 -8.48 -7.96
N ASN A 115 -27.85 -8.73 -6.66
CA ASN A 115 -26.80 -9.02 -5.66
C ASN A 115 -25.79 -10.05 -6.18
N ALA A 116 -24.50 -9.71 -6.16
CA ALA A 116 -23.44 -10.61 -6.60
C ALA A 116 -23.37 -11.86 -5.71
N TYR A 117 -23.07 -13.02 -6.33
CA TYR A 117 -22.59 -14.21 -5.62
C TYR A 117 -21.10 -14.36 -5.92
N GLN A 118 -20.22 -14.09 -4.95
CA GLN A 118 -18.85 -13.65 -5.27
C GLN A 118 -18.04 -14.64 -6.10
N TYR A 119 -18.02 -15.94 -5.75
CA TYR A 119 -17.34 -16.96 -6.57
C TYR A 119 -17.80 -16.96 -8.03
N SER A 120 -19.12 -16.96 -8.25
CA SER A 120 -19.75 -17.07 -9.56
C SER A 120 -19.75 -15.76 -10.35
N THR A 121 -19.63 -14.62 -9.64
CA THR A 121 -19.61 -13.29 -10.24
C THR A 121 -18.17 -12.95 -10.59
N GLY A 122 -17.25 -13.04 -9.62
CA GLY A 122 -15.82 -12.85 -9.81
C GLY A 122 -15.19 -13.79 -10.84
N SER A 123 -15.50 -15.11 -10.85
CA SER A 123 -14.95 -16.01 -11.88
C SER A 123 -15.49 -15.71 -13.28
N CYS A 124 -16.74 -15.27 -13.39
CA CYS A 124 -17.30 -14.79 -14.65
C CYS A 124 -16.75 -13.41 -15.06
N MET A 125 -16.36 -12.53 -14.11
CA MET A 125 -15.72 -11.24 -14.41
C MET A 125 -14.30 -11.44 -14.94
N MET A 126 -13.48 -12.25 -14.27
CA MET A 126 -12.16 -12.65 -14.79
C MET A 126 -12.28 -13.21 -16.21
N ALA A 127 -13.22 -14.15 -16.43
CA ALA A 127 -13.44 -14.74 -17.75
C ALA A 127 -13.96 -13.74 -18.80
N ALA A 128 -14.86 -12.83 -18.44
CA ALA A 128 -15.48 -11.87 -19.37
C ALA A 128 -14.52 -10.74 -19.77
N SER A 129 -13.67 -10.28 -18.84
CA SER A 129 -12.69 -9.24 -19.11
C SER A 129 -11.56 -9.79 -20.00
N LEU A 130 -11.03 -10.96 -19.63
CA LEU A 130 -10.01 -11.64 -20.42
C LEU A 130 -10.52 -12.05 -21.81
N TYR A 131 -11.81 -12.42 -21.91
CA TYR A 131 -12.47 -12.64 -23.20
C TYR A 131 -12.46 -11.39 -24.09
N LEU A 132 -12.80 -10.22 -23.54
CA LEU A 132 -12.82 -8.97 -24.29
C LEU A 132 -11.42 -8.54 -24.73
N GLY A 133 -10.47 -8.43 -23.80
CA GLY A 133 -9.10 -8.00 -24.08
C GLY A 133 -8.42 -8.87 -25.14
N THR A 134 -8.59 -10.20 -25.05
CA THR A 134 -8.02 -11.14 -26.04
C THR A 134 -8.81 -11.27 -27.35
N GLY A 135 -9.66 -10.30 -27.69
CA GLY A 135 -10.32 -10.17 -29.00
C GLY A 135 -11.73 -10.78 -29.12
N GLY A 136 -12.41 -11.01 -28.00
CA GLY A 136 -13.78 -11.54 -27.95
C GLY A 136 -14.83 -10.53 -28.41
N PRO A 137 -15.78 -10.90 -29.30
CA PRO A 137 -16.85 -10.00 -29.73
C PRO A 137 -17.87 -9.71 -28.61
N ASP A 138 -18.06 -8.41 -28.32
CA ASP A 138 -18.98 -7.89 -27.29
C ASP A 138 -20.45 -8.37 -27.46
N ASP A 139 -20.89 -8.69 -28.68
CA ASP A 139 -22.13 -9.42 -28.92
C ASP A 139 -21.93 -10.94 -28.90
N VAL A 140 -22.13 -11.53 -27.73
CA VAL A 140 -22.22 -13.00 -27.56
C VAL A 140 -23.63 -13.57 -27.80
N GLY A 141 -24.64 -12.74 -28.08
CA GLY A 141 -26.04 -13.14 -28.14
C GLY A 141 -26.69 -13.34 -26.76
N ALA A 142 -26.31 -12.51 -25.78
CA ALA A 142 -26.89 -12.47 -24.44
C ALA A 142 -27.99 -11.38 -24.34
N ASN A 143 -28.59 -11.23 -23.14
CA ASN A 143 -29.60 -10.20 -22.86
C ASN A 143 -29.02 -8.77 -22.88
N THR A 144 -27.71 -8.64 -22.62
CA THR A 144 -26.89 -7.43 -22.75
C THR A 144 -25.58 -7.81 -23.44
N SER A 145 -24.77 -6.84 -23.85
CA SER A 145 -23.40 -7.12 -24.32
C SER A 145 -22.47 -7.54 -23.16
N VAL A 146 -21.27 -8.02 -23.48
CA VAL A 146 -20.29 -8.44 -22.46
C VAL A 146 -19.87 -7.26 -21.60
N SER A 147 -19.55 -6.12 -22.21
CA SER A 147 -19.10 -4.89 -21.56
C SER A 147 -20.16 -4.35 -20.60
N GLN A 148 -21.44 -4.33 -21.01
CA GLN A 148 -22.54 -3.94 -20.12
C GLN A 148 -22.79 -4.96 -19.02
N GLY A 149 -22.66 -6.26 -19.30
CA GLY A 149 -22.76 -7.32 -18.28
C GLY A 149 -21.65 -7.21 -17.23
N LEU A 150 -20.42 -6.89 -17.67
CA LEU A 150 -19.26 -6.67 -16.82
C LEU A 150 -19.44 -5.41 -15.95
N ALA A 151 -19.93 -4.31 -16.51
CA ALA A 151 -20.25 -3.10 -15.75
C ALA A 151 -21.30 -3.37 -14.65
N ASN A 152 -22.38 -4.10 -14.97
CA ASN A 152 -23.36 -4.54 -13.98
C ASN A 152 -22.71 -5.37 -12.86
N ALA A 153 -21.79 -6.27 -13.21
CA ALA A 153 -21.10 -7.15 -12.28
C ALA A 153 -20.13 -6.38 -11.36
N VAL A 154 -19.35 -5.44 -11.89
CA VAL A 154 -18.50 -4.53 -11.08
C VAL A 154 -19.36 -3.78 -10.07
N GLN A 155 -20.45 -3.13 -10.50
CA GLN A 155 -21.36 -2.41 -9.60
C GLN A 155 -21.93 -3.32 -8.50
N ALA A 156 -22.33 -4.54 -8.85
CA ALA A 156 -22.89 -5.52 -7.91
C ALA A 156 -21.86 -6.12 -6.94
N VAL A 157 -20.57 -6.13 -7.30
CA VAL A 157 -19.47 -6.58 -6.42
C VAL A 157 -19.01 -5.44 -5.52
N ARG A 158 -18.74 -4.24 -6.07
CA ARG A 158 -18.41 -3.02 -5.30
C ARG A 158 -19.48 -2.73 -4.24
N GLY A 159 -20.77 -2.76 -4.64
CA GLY A 159 -21.91 -2.55 -3.74
C GLY A 159 -22.14 -3.65 -2.69
N ASN A 160 -21.41 -4.78 -2.77
CA ASN A 160 -21.45 -5.87 -1.79
C ASN A 160 -20.21 -5.91 -0.86
N GLN A 161 -19.31 -4.92 -0.93
CA GLN A 161 -18.16 -4.83 -0.01
C GLN A 161 -18.62 -4.48 1.41
N GLY A 162 -18.09 -5.19 2.40
CA GLY A 162 -18.42 -5.00 3.81
C GLY A 162 -17.91 -3.67 4.35
N ASN A 163 -18.75 -2.98 5.11
CA ASN A 163 -18.46 -1.66 5.68
C ASN A 163 -18.45 -1.65 7.23
N ILE A 164 -18.78 -2.77 7.88
CA ILE A 164 -18.91 -2.89 9.34
C ILE A 164 -18.11 -4.05 9.94
N GLY A 165 -17.67 -3.85 11.19
CA GLY A 165 -17.13 -4.90 12.06
C GLY A 165 -15.93 -5.65 11.47
N ALA A 166 -15.89 -6.97 11.69
CA ALA A 166 -14.81 -7.83 11.20
C ALA A 166 -14.85 -8.08 9.68
N ASN A 167 -15.92 -7.67 8.97
CA ASN A 167 -16.02 -7.74 7.51
C ASN A 167 -15.64 -6.42 6.81
N GLN A 168 -15.22 -5.38 7.55
CA GLN A 168 -14.96 -4.08 6.93
C GLN A 168 -13.77 -4.14 5.95
N GLY A 169 -14.05 -3.91 4.66
CA GLY A 169 -13.15 -4.07 3.52
C GLY A 169 -13.29 -5.41 2.77
N GLY A 170 -13.87 -6.43 3.41
CA GLY A 170 -13.99 -7.79 2.88
C GLY A 170 -15.28 -8.03 2.13
N TRP A 171 -15.44 -9.24 1.60
CA TRP A 171 -16.69 -9.70 1.03
C TRP A 171 -17.16 -11.01 1.69
N ASN A 172 -18.47 -11.18 1.74
CA ASN A 172 -19.14 -12.46 1.95
C ASN A 172 -19.78 -12.92 0.62
N TYR A 173 -20.11 -14.21 0.54
CA TYR A 173 -20.90 -14.85 -0.51
C TYR A 173 -21.94 -13.96 -1.20
N THR A 174 -22.81 -13.24 -0.46
CA THR A 174 -23.92 -12.44 -1.05
C THR A 174 -24.29 -11.15 -0.33
N ASP A 175 -23.79 -10.91 0.89
CA ASP A 175 -24.34 -9.91 1.82
C ASP A 175 -23.24 -9.15 2.58
N ALA A 176 -23.16 -7.83 2.36
CA ALA A 176 -22.12 -6.96 2.92
C ALA A 176 -22.09 -6.92 4.46
N ASP A 177 -23.25 -7.06 5.11
CA ASP A 177 -23.41 -6.91 6.56
C ASP A 177 -23.08 -8.21 7.35
N SER A 178 -22.57 -9.24 6.67
CA SER A 178 -22.36 -10.59 7.23
C SER A 178 -20.88 -10.99 7.32
N ASP A 179 -20.56 -12.07 8.05
CA ASP A 179 -19.18 -12.55 8.21
C ASP A 179 -18.58 -12.97 6.87
N GLY A 180 -17.77 -12.09 6.25
CA GLY A 180 -16.97 -12.40 5.07
C GLY A 180 -15.74 -13.24 5.37
N ASP A 181 -15.15 -13.78 4.32
CA ASP A 181 -13.98 -14.66 4.41
C ASP A 181 -12.95 -14.35 3.31
N LEU A 182 -11.71 -14.79 3.52
CA LEU A 182 -10.62 -14.54 2.56
C LEU A 182 -10.91 -15.15 1.18
N SER A 183 -11.67 -16.24 1.10
CA SER A 183 -11.94 -16.89 -0.20
C SER A 183 -12.99 -16.19 -1.03
N THR A 184 -14.00 -15.59 -0.41
CA THR A 184 -15.01 -14.76 -1.08
C THR A 184 -14.46 -13.36 -1.40
N THR A 185 -13.63 -12.81 -0.51
CA THR A 185 -12.85 -11.58 -0.74
C THR A 185 -11.92 -11.73 -1.95
N GLN A 186 -11.09 -12.78 -1.98
CA GLN A 186 -10.18 -13.10 -3.08
C GLN A 186 -10.90 -13.19 -4.44
N PHE A 187 -12.07 -13.84 -4.50
CA PHE A 187 -12.84 -13.94 -5.75
C PHE A 187 -13.48 -12.61 -6.19
N ALA A 188 -13.94 -11.78 -5.24
CA ALA A 188 -14.44 -10.45 -5.55
C ALA A 188 -13.32 -9.57 -6.12
N MET A 189 -12.17 -9.51 -5.43
CA MET A 189 -11.05 -8.66 -5.82
C MET A 189 -10.40 -9.09 -7.13
N ALA A 190 -10.17 -10.39 -7.35
CA ALA A 190 -9.66 -10.87 -8.62
C ALA A 190 -10.63 -10.61 -9.79
N GLY A 191 -11.95 -10.60 -9.53
CA GLY A 191 -12.95 -10.21 -10.52
C GLY A 191 -12.90 -8.71 -10.87
N LEU A 192 -12.68 -7.85 -9.86
CA LEU A 192 -12.55 -6.40 -10.04
C LEU A 192 -11.23 -6.01 -10.70
N SER A 193 -10.09 -6.52 -10.23
CA SER A 193 -8.76 -6.31 -10.82
C SER A 193 -8.70 -6.80 -12.27
N ALA A 194 -9.23 -7.98 -12.59
CA ALA A 194 -9.29 -8.42 -13.98
C ALA A 194 -10.19 -7.54 -14.86
N ALA A 195 -11.09 -6.74 -14.27
CA ALA A 195 -11.98 -5.83 -14.98
C ALA A 195 -11.41 -4.40 -15.16
N SER A 196 -10.37 -3.99 -14.41
CA SER A 196 -9.78 -2.64 -14.56
C SER A 196 -9.17 -2.45 -15.95
N ALA A 197 -8.51 -3.49 -16.47
CA ALA A 197 -8.01 -3.58 -17.85
C ALA A 197 -9.08 -3.42 -18.97
N ILE A 198 -10.38 -3.36 -18.62
CA ILE A 198 -11.48 -3.07 -19.56
C ILE A 198 -12.27 -1.81 -19.14
N ARG A 199 -12.30 -1.48 -17.84
CA ARG A 199 -12.90 -0.27 -17.29
C ARG A 199 -12.11 0.15 -16.02
N PRO A 200 -11.26 1.19 -16.07
CA PRO A 200 -10.39 1.54 -14.94
C PRO A 200 -11.11 1.69 -13.59
N ASP A 201 -12.36 2.18 -13.58
CA ASP A 201 -13.27 2.27 -12.40
C ASP A 201 -13.68 0.92 -11.76
N ALA A 202 -12.94 -0.16 -12.00
CA ALA A 202 -13.22 -1.45 -11.38
C ALA A 202 -12.51 -1.63 -10.04
N ASP A 203 -11.30 -1.09 -9.86
CA ASP A 203 -10.42 -1.45 -8.75
C ASP A 203 -10.31 -0.41 -7.62
N ASP A 204 -10.96 0.75 -7.72
CA ASP A 204 -10.98 1.83 -6.70
C ASP A 204 -11.60 1.43 -5.34
N THR A 205 -11.96 0.16 -5.15
CA THR A 205 -12.39 -0.43 -3.87
C THR A 205 -11.45 -1.51 -3.30
N LEU A 206 -10.36 -1.85 -4.00
CA LEU A 206 -9.43 -2.90 -3.57
C LEU A 206 -8.63 -2.50 -2.32
N ALA A 207 -8.16 -1.25 -2.23
CA ALA A 207 -7.43 -0.71 -1.07
C ALA A 207 -8.20 -0.86 0.26
N ASN A 208 -9.54 -0.79 0.25
CA ASN A 208 -10.37 -1.02 1.44
C ASN A 208 -10.14 -2.41 2.06
N ALA A 209 -9.79 -3.42 1.24
CA ALA A 209 -9.67 -4.81 1.68
C ALA A 209 -8.48 -5.07 2.62
N VAL A 210 -7.46 -4.21 2.62
CA VAL A 210 -6.30 -4.28 3.53
C VAL A 210 -6.78 -4.46 4.97
N ARG A 211 -7.78 -3.67 5.39
CA ARG A 211 -8.38 -3.74 6.73
C ARG A 211 -8.98 -5.11 7.05
N PHE A 212 -9.66 -5.74 6.09
CA PHE A 212 -10.20 -7.08 6.27
C PHE A 212 -9.10 -8.15 6.35
N VAL A 213 -8.12 -8.08 5.45
CA VAL A 213 -7.00 -9.04 5.42
C VAL A 213 -6.16 -8.94 6.69
N THR A 214 -5.92 -7.74 7.21
CA THR A 214 -5.23 -7.52 8.48
C THR A 214 -6.06 -8.05 9.67
N ASN A 215 -7.39 -7.91 9.67
CA ASN A 215 -8.25 -8.57 10.67
C ASN A 215 -8.19 -10.11 10.57
N ALA A 216 -8.03 -10.66 9.36
CA ALA A 216 -7.86 -12.08 9.08
C ALA A 216 -6.41 -12.59 9.30
N LYS A 217 -5.48 -11.72 9.71
CA LYS A 217 -4.13 -12.07 10.16
C LYS A 217 -4.18 -12.62 11.59
N ASN A 218 -3.27 -13.53 11.92
CA ASN A 218 -3.03 -14.03 13.27
C ASN A 218 -1.71 -13.47 13.82
N GLY A 219 -1.52 -13.56 15.14
CA GLY A 219 -0.29 -13.12 15.82
C GLY A 219 0.97 -13.92 15.47
N ASP A 220 0.87 -14.99 14.67
CA ASP A 220 2.02 -15.70 14.10
C ASP A 220 2.48 -15.12 12.76
N GLY A 221 1.78 -14.13 12.20
CA GLY A 221 2.04 -13.54 10.88
C GLY A 221 1.29 -14.23 9.72
N GLY A 222 0.76 -15.43 9.94
CA GLY A 222 -0.08 -16.13 8.98
C GLY A 222 -1.53 -15.64 9.00
N HIS A 223 -2.36 -16.16 8.08
CA HIS A 223 -3.78 -15.80 8.00
C HIS A 223 -4.72 -16.99 8.25
N LYS A 224 -5.84 -16.64 8.86
CA LYS A 224 -7.02 -17.48 9.12
C LYS A 224 -8.12 -17.17 8.12
N TYR A 225 -9.07 -18.10 7.99
CA TYR A 225 -10.19 -18.00 7.04
C TYR A 225 -11.03 -16.71 7.16
N ARG A 226 -11.15 -16.14 8.38
CA ARG A 226 -12.07 -15.03 8.71
C ARG A 226 -11.51 -14.15 9.83
N GLY A 227 -11.81 -12.85 9.79
CA GLY A 227 -11.33 -11.89 10.79
C GLY A 227 -11.83 -12.16 12.22
N GLY A 228 -13.13 -12.43 12.38
CA GLY A 228 -13.77 -12.55 13.71
C GLY A 228 -13.64 -13.91 14.42
N GLU A 229 -13.05 -14.94 13.79
CA GLU A 229 -13.08 -16.31 14.30
C GLU A 229 -11.70 -16.85 14.72
N ASN A 230 -11.68 -17.82 15.63
CA ASN A 230 -10.45 -18.42 16.18
C ASN A 230 -10.00 -19.65 15.38
N TYR A 231 -9.57 -19.44 14.13
CA TYR A 231 -8.88 -20.47 13.33
C TYR A 231 -7.37 -20.25 13.34
N GLY A 232 -6.62 -21.35 13.32
CA GLY A 232 -5.17 -21.31 13.12
C GLY A 232 -4.81 -20.92 11.68
N SER A 233 -3.58 -20.44 11.51
CA SER A 233 -3.04 -20.03 10.21
C SER A 233 -2.82 -21.24 9.29
N THR A 234 -2.95 -21.05 7.98
CA THR A 234 -2.70 -22.10 6.97
C THR A 234 -2.00 -21.53 5.74
N SER A 235 -1.22 -22.34 5.03
CA SER A 235 -0.49 -21.91 3.83
C SER A 235 -1.43 -21.45 2.73
N ALA A 236 -2.61 -22.05 2.63
CA ALA A 236 -3.68 -21.61 1.73
C ALA A 236 -4.19 -20.20 2.05
N MET A 237 -4.59 -19.94 3.30
CA MET A 237 -5.17 -18.66 3.69
C MET A 237 -4.12 -17.55 3.82
N THR A 238 -2.90 -17.88 4.25
CA THR A 238 -1.77 -16.92 4.30
C THR A 238 -1.38 -16.47 2.90
N ALA A 239 -1.36 -17.40 1.93
CA ALA A 239 -1.17 -17.06 0.53
C ALA A 239 -2.34 -16.25 -0.05
N SER A 240 -3.61 -16.64 0.22
CA SER A 240 -4.76 -15.77 -0.09
C SER A 240 -4.56 -14.36 0.47
N GLY A 241 -4.07 -14.22 1.70
CA GLY A 241 -3.76 -12.93 2.34
C GLY A 241 -2.70 -12.13 1.57
N VAL A 242 -1.57 -12.74 1.20
CA VAL A 242 -0.52 -12.13 0.36
C VAL A 242 -1.10 -11.66 -0.98
N TRP A 243 -1.83 -12.50 -1.72
CA TRP A 243 -2.43 -12.07 -2.99
C TRP A 243 -3.43 -10.93 -2.80
N THR A 244 -4.21 -10.98 -1.72
CA THR A 244 -5.22 -9.95 -1.42
C THR A 244 -4.57 -8.61 -1.01
N TYR A 245 -3.43 -8.62 -0.32
CA TYR A 245 -2.66 -7.40 -0.07
C TYR A 245 -2.03 -6.81 -1.34
N ARG A 246 -1.42 -7.63 -2.19
CA ARG A 246 -0.82 -7.18 -3.46
C ARG A 246 -1.88 -6.62 -4.43
N LEU A 247 -3.05 -7.27 -4.54
CA LEU A 247 -4.21 -6.72 -5.25
C LEU A 247 -4.78 -5.44 -4.61
N ALA A 248 -4.44 -5.11 -3.38
CA ALA A 248 -4.87 -3.89 -2.70
C ALA A 248 -3.79 -2.77 -2.72
N GLY A 249 -2.76 -2.90 -3.57
CA GLY A 249 -1.71 -1.89 -3.75
C GLY A 249 -0.54 -1.97 -2.77
N LEU A 250 -0.51 -2.91 -1.82
CA LEU A 250 0.62 -2.97 -0.86
C LEU A 250 1.91 -3.45 -1.55
N PRO A 251 3.06 -2.78 -1.36
CA PRO A 251 4.33 -3.21 -1.91
C PRO A 251 4.80 -4.53 -1.29
N THR A 252 5.65 -5.29 -1.99
CA THR A 252 6.14 -6.59 -1.49
C THR A 252 6.93 -6.47 -0.18
N GLY A 253 7.56 -5.31 0.06
CA GLY A 253 8.26 -4.97 1.30
C GLY A 253 7.37 -4.61 2.50
N ASP A 254 6.06 -4.41 2.33
CA ASP A 254 5.16 -4.04 3.44
C ASP A 254 5.23 -5.07 4.59
N GLY A 255 5.22 -4.59 5.83
CA GLY A 255 5.36 -5.43 7.02
C GLY A 255 4.28 -6.52 7.15
N ASN A 256 3.09 -6.34 6.57
CA ASN A 256 2.06 -7.37 6.53
C ASN A 256 2.34 -8.43 5.46
N VAL A 257 2.69 -8.00 4.24
CA VAL A 257 3.10 -8.88 3.15
C VAL A 257 4.32 -9.71 3.57
N GLN A 258 5.36 -9.06 4.09
CA GLN A 258 6.57 -9.71 4.59
C GLN A 258 6.34 -10.66 5.75
N SER A 259 5.49 -10.32 6.73
CA SER A 259 5.17 -11.26 7.82
C SER A 259 4.46 -12.53 7.33
N ALA A 260 3.63 -12.42 6.30
CA ALA A 260 2.91 -13.55 5.70
C ALA A 260 3.82 -14.40 4.79
N LEU A 261 4.73 -13.78 4.04
CA LEU A 261 5.75 -14.48 3.25
C LEU A 261 6.76 -15.21 4.16
N ARG A 262 7.18 -14.62 5.29
CA ARG A 262 8.00 -15.29 6.32
C ARG A 262 7.26 -16.46 6.97
N TRP A 263 5.96 -16.33 7.27
CA TRP A 263 5.14 -17.44 7.74
C TRP A 263 5.07 -18.57 6.70
N LEU A 264 4.87 -18.23 5.42
CA LEU A 264 4.84 -19.20 4.31
C LEU A 264 6.17 -19.91 4.14
N GLN A 265 7.31 -19.20 4.14
CA GLN A 265 8.65 -19.79 4.08
C GLN A 265 8.86 -20.87 5.16
N GLN A 266 8.39 -20.61 6.39
CA GLN A 266 8.53 -21.53 7.52
C GLN A 266 7.50 -22.68 7.53
N ASN A 267 6.33 -22.49 6.92
CA ASN A 267 5.17 -23.39 7.03
C ASN A 267 4.60 -23.85 5.67
N TYR A 268 5.38 -23.77 4.59
CA TYR A 268 4.92 -24.12 3.24
C TYR A 268 4.57 -25.61 3.13
N THR A 269 3.42 -25.89 2.51
CA THR A 269 2.93 -27.25 2.31
C THR A 269 2.10 -27.35 1.02
N TYR A 270 2.55 -28.15 0.05
CA TYR A 270 1.86 -28.35 -1.23
C TYR A 270 0.86 -29.53 -1.24
N ASN A 271 1.12 -30.56 -0.44
CA ASN A 271 0.36 -31.83 -0.44
C ASN A 271 -0.62 -31.96 0.74
N THR A 272 -0.68 -30.98 1.63
CA THR A 272 -1.56 -30.98 2.81
C THR A 272 -3.03 -30.86 2.44
N TYR A 273 -3.81 -31.76 3.00
CA TYR A 273 -5.26 -31.76 2.89
C TYR A 273 -5.87 -30.88 3.99
N HIS A 274 -5.86 -29.56 3.79
CA HIS A 274 -6.40 -28.57 4.74
C HIS A 274 -7.92 -28.70 4.87
N THR A 275 -8.39 -29.07 6.06
CA THR A 275 -9.82 -29.21 6.41
C THR A 275 -10.28 -28.17 7.43
N ILE A 276 -10.19 -26.90 7.07
CA ILE A 276 -10.87 -25.83 7.82
C ILE A 276 -12.37 -26.19 7.88
N ASN A 277 -12.93 -26.28 9.08
CA ASN A 277 -14.31 -26.73 9.33
C ASN A 277 -14.72 -28.05 8.63
N ASN A 278 -13.79 -28.99 8.45
CA ASN A 278 -14.03 -30.32 7.82
C ASN A 278 -14.36 -30.26 6.31
N TRP A 279 -14.15 -29.12 5.64
CA TRP A 279 -14.46 -28.91 4.22
C TRP A 279 -13.31 -29.34 3.28
N PRO A 280 -13.61 -29.91 2.08
CA PRO A 280 -12.58 -30.23 1.09
C PRO A 280 -12.43 -29.18 -0.02
N SER A 281 -11.25 -28.57 -0.13
CA SER A 281 -11.01 -27.46 -1.08
C SER A 281 -9.58 -27.42 -1.66
N GLN A 282 -8.82 -28.52 -1.59
CA GLN A 282 -7.37 -28.56 -1.92
C GLN A 282 -7.00 -27.90 -3.26
N TYR A 283 -7.73 -28.16 -4.35
CA TYR A 283 -7.41 -27.59 -5.66
C TYR A 283 -7.59 -26.06 -5.72
N TYR A 284 -8.65 -25.53 -5.09
CA TYR A 284 -8.84 -24.09 -4.93
C TYR A 284 -7.68 -23.49 -4.11
N TYR A 285 -7.26 -24.15 -3.03
CA TYR A 285 -6.14 -23.70 -2.20
C TYR A 285 -4.78 -23.74 -2.92
N LEU A 286 -4.55 -24.69 -3.83
CA LEU A 286 -3.37 -24.69 -4.71
C LEU A 286 -3.37 -23.49 -5.67
N TRP A 287 -4.52 -23.18 -6.28
CA TRP A 287 -4.69 -22.02 -7.17
C TRP A 287 -4.55 -20.68 -6.41
N ALA A 288 -5.11 -20.59 -5.21
CA ALA A 288 -4.96 -19.42 -4.35
C ALA A 288 -3.49 -19.22 -3.94
N ALA A 289 -2.78 -20.32 -3.65
CA ALA A 289 -1.37 -20.25 -3.29
C ALA A 289 -0.46 -19.92 -4.47
N SER A 290 -0.74 -20.42 -5.68
CA SER A 290 0.08 -20.11 -6.85
C SER A 290 -0.02 -18.63 -7.22
N LYS A 291 -1.22 -18.04 -7.12
CA LYS A 291 -1.43 -16.62 -7.42
C LYS A 291 -0.71 -15.67 -6.46
N ALA A 292 -0.58 -16.04 -5.20
CA ALA A 292 0.16 -15.26 -4.20
C ALA A 292 1.68 -15.27 -4.42
N LEU A 293 2.20 -16.40 -4.87
CA LEU A 293 3.62 -16.64 -5.11
C LEU A 293 4.07 -16.15 -6.50
N GLU A 294 3.12 -15.81 -7.38
CA GLU A 294 3.38 -15.13 -8.64
C GLU A 294 3.65 -13.63 -8.40
N VAL A 295 2.78 -12.93 -7.66
CA VAL A 295 2.82 -11.47 -7.44
C VAL A 295 3.89 -10.96 -6.45
N THR A 296 4.91 -11.76 -6.14
CA THR A 296 5.95 -11.46 -5.14
C THR A 296 7.36 -11.80 -5.65
N ALA A 297 7.68 -11.23 -6.82
CA ALA A 297 8.99 -11.31 -7.48
C ALA A 297 10.10 -10.60 -6.66
N ASP A 298 11.33 -11.07 -6.84
CA ASP A 298 12.54 -10.64 -6.12
C ASP A 298 13.15 -9.38 -6.74
N ASP A 299 13.32 -8.33 -5.94
CA ASP A 299 13.97 -7.07 -6.33
C ASP A 299 15.51 -7.14 -6.30
N ASN A 300 16.07 -8.29 -5.88
CA ASN A 300 17.50 -8.55 -5.66
C ASN A 300 18.14 -7.67 -4.56
N SER A 301 17.34 -6.99 -3.73
CA SER A 301 17.84 -6.22 -2.57
C SER A 301 18.37 -7.11 -1.45
N GLY A 302 17.91 -8.37 -1.38
CA GLY A 302 18.20 -9.31 -0.30
C GLY A 302 17.56 -8.97 1.05
N GLN A 303 16.78 -7.88 1.16
CA GLN A 303 16.18 -7.42 2.43
C GLN A 303 14.89 -8.19 2.80
N PHE A 304 14.22 -8.73 1.79
CA PHE A 304 12.86 -9.23 1.87
C PHE A 304 12.77 -10.74 1.55
N VAL A 305 11.69 -11.38 2.02
CA VAL A 305 11.34 -12.74 1.60
C VAL A 305 10.45 -12.64 0.37
N PHE A 306 10.88 -13.30 -0.71
CA PHE A 306 10.19 -13.41 -1.99
C PHE A 306 9.73 -14.84 -2.28
N SER A 307 8.94 -15.04 -3.33
CA SER A 307 8.32 -16.35 -3.60
C SER A 307 9.32 -17.46 -3.93
N ASP A 308 10.47 -17.15 -4.52
CA ASP A 308 11.53 -18.13 -4.80
C ASP A 308 12.16 -18.72 -3.52
N ALA A 309 12.08 -18.01 -2.40
CA ALA A 309 12.50 -18.49 -1.09
C ALA A 309 11.43 -19.39 -0.41
N ILE A 310 10.34 -19.73 -1.11
CA ILE A 310 9.19 -20.50 -0.62
C ILE A 310 9.03 -21.77 -1.48
N GLY A 311 8.81 -22.92 -0.83
CA GLY A 311 8.64 -24.21 -1.51
C GLY A 311 9.89 -25.08 -1.51
N ALA A 312 10.34 -25.50 -2.70
CA ALA A 312 11.54 -26.33 -2.91
C ALA A 312 11.54 -27.71 -2.19
N VAL A 313 10.37 -28.18 -1.74
CA VAL A 313 10.22 -29.37 -0.88
C VAL A 313 10.52 -30.65 -1.66
N ARG A 314 10.19 -30.69 -2.96
CA ARG A 314 10.57 -31.78 -3.86
C ARG A 314 11.97 -31.59 -4.43
N ASP A 315 12.51 -32.69 -4.92
CA ASP A 315 13.81 -32.77 -5.58
C ASP A 315 13.58 -33.23 -7.03
N PRO A 316 13.62 -32.31 -8.01
CA PRO A 316 13.34 -32.65 -9.40
C PRO A 316 14.31 -33.70 -9.97
N GLY A 317 15.58 -33.64 -9.56
CA GLY A 317 16.60 -34.63 -9.93
C GLY A 317 16.26 -36.04 -9.41
N ALA A 318 15.72 -36.15 -8.21
CA ALA A 318 15.22 -37.43 -7.65
C ALA A 318 13.92 -37.91 -8.32
N ASP A 319 13.06 -36.99 -8.78
CA ASP A 319 11.85 -37.30 -9.56
C ASP A 319 12.13 -37.65 -11.03
N GLY A 320 13.36 -37.46 -11.50
CA GLY A 320 13.82 -37.82 -12.85
C GLY A 320 13.91 -36.66 -13.85
N TYR A 321 13.86 -35.42 -13.35
CA TYR A 321 13.89 -34.15 -14.10
C TYR A 321 15.02 -33.24 -13.58
N PRO A 322 16.30 -33.63 -13.70
CA PRO A 322 17.44 -32.85 -13.20
C PRO A 322 17.64 -31.48 -13.88
N GLU A 323 16.92 -31.22 -14.97
CA GLU A 323 16.85 -29.93 -15.66
C GLU A 323 15.92 -28.90 -14.99
N GLU A 324 15.06 -29.33 -14.06
CA GLU A 324 14.07 -28.48 -13.37
C GLU A 324 14.59 -27.90 -12.06
N SER A 325 14.14 -26.69 -11.72
CA SER A 325 14.58 -25.98 -10.50
C SER A 325 13.73 -26.37 -9.27
N ARG A 326 14.32 -26.24 -8.07
CA ARG A 326 13.63 -26.50 -6.80
C ARG A 326 12.83 -25.27 -6.37
N ARG A 327 11.57 -25.15 -6.80
CA ARG A 327 10.68 -24.01 -6.47
C ARG A 327 9.24 -24.48 -6.20
N TRP A 328 8.42 -23.63 -5.59
CA TRP A 328 7.02 -23.91 -5.28
C TRP A 328 6.18 -24.35 -6.51
N TYR A 329 6.48 -23.82 -7.71
CA TYR A 329 5.74 -24.20 -8.92
C TYR A 329 6.01 -25.67 -9.29
N TYR A 330 7.22 -26.18 -9.07
CA TYR A 330 7.54 -27.59 -9.31
C TYR A 330 6.81 -28.50 -8.31
N ASP A 331 6.78 -28.12 -7.03
CA ASP A 331 6.05 -28.84 -5.97
C ASP A 331 4.56 -29.00 -6.34
N PHE A 332 3.93 -27.92 -6.83
CA PHE A 332 2.53 -27.90 -7.27
C PHE A 332 2.31 -28.68 -8.58
N ALA A 333 3.09 -28.40 -9.61
CA ALA A 333 2.98 -29.02 -10.92
C ALA A 333 3.18 -30.53 -10.83
N HIS A 334 4.21 -30.99 -10.11
CA HIS A 334 4.50 -32.42 -9.98
C HIS A 334 3.38 -33.14 -9.21
N TYR A 335 2.81 -32.51 -8.17
CA TYR A 335 1.64 -33.06 -7.48
C TYR A 335 0.42 -33.20 -8.39
N LEU A 336 0.08 -32.16 -9.16
CA LEU A 336 -1.08 -32.19 -10.04
C LEU A 336 -0.90 -33.19 -11.20
N VAL A 337 0.26 -33.18 -11.86
CA VAL A 337 0.58 -34.11 -12.95
C VAL A 337 0.64 -35.58 -12.48
N THR A 338 0.96 -35.86 -11.21
CA THR A 338 0.94 -37.22 -10.65
C THR A 338 -0.40 -37.66 -10.06
N THR A 339 -1.32 -36.73 -9.79
CA THR A 339 -2.66 -37.01 -9.21
C THR A 339 -3.81 -36.91 -10.21
N GLN A 340 -3.55 -36.52 -11.46
CA GLN A 340 -4.54 -36.49 -12.55
C GLN A 340 -5.12 -37.88 -12.82
N GLU A 341 -6.44 -37.96 -13.01
CA GLU A 341 -7.12 -39.21 -13.35
C GLU A 341 -6.97 -39.57 -14.83
N GLY A 342 -7.16 -40.85 -15.16
CA GLY A 342 -7.08 -41.36 -16.53
C GLY A 342 -8.14 -40.81 -17.50
N ALA A 343 -9.12 -40.03 -17.03
CA ALA A 343 -10.07 -39.28 -17.85
C ALA A 343 -9.73 -37.77 -17.97
N GLY A 344 -8.59 -37.33 -17.43
CA GLY A 344 -8.07 -35.95 -17.53
C GLY A 344 -8.48 -35.01 -16.40
N ASN A 345 -9.40 -35.43 -15.53
CA ASN A 345 -9.94 -34.65 -14.41
C ASN A 345 -9.16 -34.83 -13.10
N TRP A 346 -9.52 -34.02 -12.10
CA TRP A 346 -9.00 -34.09 -10.73
C TRP A 346 -10.11 -34.08 -9.66
N CYS A 347 -10.45 -35.24 -9.09
CA CYS A 347 -11.27 -35.40 -7.87
C CYS A 347 -11.18 -36.82 -7.23
N GLY A 348 -10.41 -37.75 -7.80
CA GLY A 348 -10.53 -39.19 -7.54
C GLY A 348 -9.85 -39.72 -6.28
N GLN A 349 -8.94 -38.94 -5.66
CA GLN A 349 -8.30 -39.29 -4.38
C GLN A 349 -8.49 -38.22 -3.29
N ALA A 350 -8.51 -36.94 -3.66
CA ALA A 350 -8.93 -35.85 -2.77
C ALA A 350 -10.43 -35.60 -2.94
N ARG A 351 -11.21 -35.54 -1.86
CA ARG A 351 -12.60 -35.04 -1.96
C ARG A 351 -12.54 -33.60 -2.51
N CYS A 352 -13.40 -33.28 -3.48
CA CYS A 352 -13.51 -31.94 -4.08
C CYS A 352 -14.98 -31.47 -4.08
N TRP A 353 -15.24 -30.17 -4.33
CA TRP A 353 -16.62 -29.64 -4.43
C TRP A 353 -17.35 -30.16 -5.67
N ASN A 354 -16.77 -29.96 -6.86
CA ASN A 354 -17.21 -30.58 -8.11
C ASN A 354 -16.01 -30.78 -9.05
N GLN A 355 -16.11 -31.76 -9.95
CA GLN A 355 -15.01 -32.17 -10.83
C GLN A 355 -14.59 -31.07 -11.81
N ILE A 356 -15.52 -30.18 -12.19
CA ILE A 356 -15.26 -29.12 -13.16
C ILE A 356 -14.37 -28.05 -12.52
N SER A 357 -14.79 -27.47 -11.39
CA SER A 357 -13.99 -26.47 -10.65
C SER A 357 -12.63 -27.03 -10.25
N ALA A 358 -12.58 -28.26 -9.72
CA ALA A 358 -11.33 -28.90 -9.31
C ALA A 358 -10.36 -29.13 -10.48
N THR A 359 -10.88 -29.52 -11.64
CA THR A 359 -10.10 -29.63 -12.89
C THR A 359 -9.66 -28.25 -13.39
N SER A 360 -10.52 -27.23 -13.30
CA SER A 360 -10.18 -25.88 -13.71
C SER A 360 -9.06 -25.28 -12.87
N TYR A 361 -9.16 -25.33 -11.53
CA TYR A 361 -8.07 -24.89 -10.65
C TYR A 361 -6.75 -25.63 -10.93
N ALA A 362 -6.80 -26.95 -11.17
CA ALA A 362 -5.62 -27.72 -11.52
C ALA A 362 -4.99 -27.28 -12.85
N ILE A 363 -5.82 -26.99 -13.87
CA ILE A 363 -5.33 -26.47 -15.16
C ILE A 363 -4.70 -25.08 -14.99
N LEU A 364 -5.33 -24.18 -14.23
CA LEU A 364 -4.81 -22.82 -14.02
C LEU A 364 -3.46 -22.82 -13.29
N VAL A 365 -3.30 -23.66 -12.26
CA VAL A 365 -2.00 -23.86 -11.59
C VAL A 365 -0.96 -24.43 -12.57
N LEU A 366 -1.34 -25.41 -13.38
CA LEU A 366 -0.42 -26.03 -14.36
C LEU A 366 -0.02 -25.08 -15.48
N ALA A 367 -0.93 -24.22 -15.97
CA ALA A 367 -0.63 -23.22 -16.99
C ALA A 367 0.41 -22.21 -16.48
N ARG A 368 0.25 -21.76 -15.22
CA ARG A 368 1.19 -20.88 -14.50
C ARG A 368 2.51 -21.57 -14.14
N SER A 369 2.56 -22.89 -14.22
CA SER A 369 3.79 -23.70 -14.10
C SER A 369 4.54 -23.88 -15.43
N LEU A 370 4.08 -23.25 -16.52
CA LEU A 370 4.76 -23.14 -17.82
C LEU A 370 5.20 -21.69 -18.08
N GLY A 371 5.77 -21.07 -17.04
CA GLY A 371 6.17 -19.66 -17.02
C GLY A 371 5.03 -18.69 -16.71
N GLY A 372 5.43 -17.49 -16.30
CA GLY A 372 4.52 -16.38 -16.01
C GLY A 372 3.58 -16.15 -17.19
N VAL A 373 2.27 -16.17 -16.91
CA VAL A 373 1.26 -16.21 -17.97
C VAL A 373 0.88 -14.79 -18.38
N CYS A 374 1.78 -14.16 -19.14
CA CYS A 374 1.43 -13.05 -20.03
C CYS A 374 0.33 -13.50 -20.99
N ILE A 375 -0.76 -12.74 -21.00
CA ILE A 375 -1.95 -12.93 -21.85
C ILE A 375 -2.28 -11.61 -22.56
N LEU A 376 -2.06 -10.51 -21.84
CA LEU A 376 -2.04 -9.13 -22.29
C LEU A 376 -0.71 -8.56 -21.79
N ASP A 377 -0.06 -7.85 -22.69
CA ASP A 377 1.31 -7.32 -22.69
C ASP A 377 1.27 -6.39 -23.91
N ASP A 378 0.55 -5.27 -23.74
CA ASP A 378 0.00 -4.49 -24.87
C ASP A 378 1.06 -3.56 -25.50
N ASP A 379 2.23 -3.43 -24.86
CA ASP A 379 3.38 -2.64 -25.31
C ASP A 379 4.68 -3.43 -25.56
N ALA A 380 4.75 -4.70 -25.11
CA ALA A 380 5.86 -5.65 -25.27
C ALA A 380 7.10 -5.40 -24.39
N ASP A 381 6.93 -4.92 -23.15
CA ASP A 381 8.01 -4.74 -22.17
C ASP A 381 8.49 -6.07 -21.54
N GLY A 382 7.59 -7.06 -21.39
CA GLY A 382 7.86 -8.37 -20.78
C GLY A 382 7.00 -8.72 -19.56
N LEU A 383 6.15 -7.82 -19.08
CA LEU A 383 5.23 -8.00 -17.95
C LEU A 383 3.77 -8.15 -18.39
N CYS A 384 2.92 -8.61 -17.48
CA CYS A 384 1.49 -8.78 -17.78
C CYS A 384 0.76 -7.48 -17.49
N SER A 385 -0.09 -6.97 -18.39
CA SER A 385 -0.92 -5.75 -18.20
C SER A 385 -1.96 -5.78 -17.04
N THR A 386 -1.86 -6.77 -16.13
CA THR A 386 -2.61 -6.88 -14.86
C THR A 386 -1.68 -7.01 -13.63
N GLU A 387 -0.38 -7.01 -13.86
CA GLU A 387 0.73 -7.22 -12.92
C GLU A 387 1.84 -6.17 -13.20
N ASP A 388 1.47 -5.11 -13.92
CA ASP A 388 2.27 -4.05 -14.56
C ASP A 388 1.63 -2.69 -14.23
N ASN A 389 2.44 -1.69 -13.85
CA ASN A 389 2.02 -0.35 -13.48
C ASN A 389 1.98 0.66 -14.65
N CYS A 390 2.49 0.32 -15.84
CA CYS A 390 2.26 1.05 -17.08
C CYS A 390 1.77 0.18 -18.25
N PRO A 391 0.53 -0.37 -18.20
CA PRO A 391 -0.10 -1.25 -19.23
C PRO A 391 -0.09 -0.86 -20.71
N ALA A 392 0.52 0.27 -21.09
CA ALA A 392 0.64 0.76 -22.47
C ALA A 392 1.94 1.58 -22.73
N VAL A 393 2.89 1.64 -21.80
CA VAL A 393 4.16 2.39 -21.94
C VAL A 393 5.34 1.59 -21.33
N PRO A 394 6.25 1.00 -22.13
CA PRO A 394 7.18 -0.02 -21.64
C PRO A 394 8.10 0.42 -20.50
N ASN A 395 8.02 -0.24 -19.35
CA ASN A 395 8.88 -0.02 -18.19
C ASN A 395 9.22 -1.32 -17.43
N PRO A 396 10.11 -2.19 -17.98
CA PRO A 396 10.40 -3.52 -17.42
C PRO A 396 10.92 -3.50 -15.97
N GLU A 397 11.48 -2.36 -15.55
CA GLU A 397 11.97 -2.10 -14.20
C GLU A 397 10.88 -1.70 -13.19
N GLN A 398 9.65 -1.40 -13.63
CA GLN A 398 8.47 -1.09 -12.80
C GLN A 398 8.72 -0.04 -11.72
N ALA A 399 9.42 1.03 -12.08
CA ALA A 399 9.58 2.19 -11.22
C ALA A 399 8.21 2.84 -10.94
N ASP A 400 8.01 3.22 -9.68
CA ASP A 400 6.83 3.82 -9.06
C ASP A 400 7.37 4.67 -7.91
N MET A 401 7.70 5.93 -8.19
CA MET A 401 8.48 6.79 -7.29
C MET A 401 7.69 7.24 -6.05
N ASP A 402 6.36 7.33 -6.12
CA ASP A 402 5.53 7.82 -5.03
C ASP A 402 4.63 6.77 -4.35
N GLY A 403 4.41 5.62 -5.00
CA GLY A 403 3.75 4.44 -4.43
C GLY A 403 2.25 4.33 -4.70
N ASP A 404 1.69 5.01 -5.70
CA ASP A 404 0.26 4.92 -6.02
C ASP A 404 -0.14 3.70 -6.88
N GLY A 405 0.84 3.08 -7.55
CA GLY A 405 0.68 1.92 -8.42
C GLY A 405 0.39 2.22 -9.90
N VAL A 406 0.64 3.44 -10.37
CA VAL A 406 1.01 3.82 -11.74
C VAL A 406 2.56 3.89 -11.80
N GLY A 407 3.17 3.77 -12.98
CA GLY A 407 4.63 3.78 -13.11
C GLY A 407 5.22 5.06 -13.68
N ASP A 408 6.46 5.37 -13.30
CA ASP A 408 7.26 6.54 -13.70
C ASP A 408 7.27 6.85 -15.23
N ALA A 409 7.00 5.84 -16.06
CA ALA A 409 7.02 5.96 -17.52
C ALA A 409 5.69 6.43 -18.13
N CYS A 410 4.58 6.28 -17.41
CA CYS A 410 3.22 6.65 -17.84
C CYS A 410 2.50 7.61 -16.89
N ASP A 411 3.05 7.82 -15.70
CA ASP A 411 2.56 8.72 -14.67
C ASP A 411 2.72 10.20 -15.07
N ASN A 412 1.63 10.96 -15.03
CA ASN A 412 1.61 12.40 -15.24
C ASN A 412 2.01 13.24 -14.01
N CYS A 413 2.27 12.62 -12.85
CA CYS A 413 2.68 13.26 -11.61
C CYS A 413 3.71 12.48 -10.75
N ILE A 414 4.81 12.00 -11.37
CA ILE A 414 5.97 11.21 -10.85
C ILE A 414 6.59 11.52 -9.45
N ASN A 415 6.05 12.44 -8.65
CA ASN A 415 6.44 12.68 -7.24
C ASN A 415 5.22 12.85 -6.30
N GLN A 416 3.98 12.67 -6.75
CA GLN A 416 2.76 13.00 -6.00
C GLN A 416 1.53 12.11 -6.34
N PRO A 417 1.13 11.19 -5.45
CA PRO A 417 0.16 10.12 -5.75
C PRO A 417 -1.18 10.59 -6.34
N ASN A 418 -1.52 10.15 -7.55
CA ASN A 418 -2.73 10.48 -8.30
C ASN A 418 -3.19 9.34 -9.25
N ARG A 419 -3.38 8.13 -8.74
CA ARG A 419 -3.70 6.88 -9.47
C ARG A 419 -4.83 6.97 -10.52
N ASP A 420 -5.73 7.95 -10.42
CA ASP A 420 -6.78 8.21 -11.40
C ASP A 420 -6.33 9.01 -12.65
N GLN A 421 -5.10 9.55 -12.62
CA GLN A 421 -4.35 10.15 -13.73
C GLN A 421 -5.17 11.22 -14.47
N ILE A 422 -5.80 12.09 -13.69
CA ILE A 422 -6.59 13.22 -14.18
C ILE A 422 -5.63 14.32 -14.67
N ASP A 423 -5.97 14.86 -15.84
CA ASP A 423 -5.34 15.94 -16.59
C ASP A 423 -6.52 16.63 -17.31
N ASP A 424 -7.11 17.65 -16.65
CA ASP A 424 -8.40 18.21 -17.05
C ASP A 424 -8.29 19.22 -18.22
N ASP A 425 -7.07 19.67 -18.57
CA ASP A 425 -6.80 20.57 -19.72
C ASP A 425 -6.04 19.92 -20.90
N GLY A 426 -5.29 18.84 -20.67
CA GLY A 426 -4.63 18.02 -21.69
C GLY A 426 -3.20 18.44 -22.05
N ASP A 427 -2.51 19.18 -21.18
CA ASP A 427 -1.10 19.55 -21.29
C ASP A 427 -0.15 18.34 -21.15
N GLY A 428 -0.49 17.37 -20.30
CA GLY A 428 0.31 16.18 -20.00
C GLY A 428 0.94 16.16 -18.59
N ILE A 429 0.74 17.19 -17.78
CA ILE A 429 0.98 17.19 -16.32
C ILE A 429 -0.38 16.96 -15.62
N GLY A 430 -0.42 16.15 -14.56
CA GLY A 430 -1.68 15.84 -13.87
C GLY A 430 -2.14 16.92 -12.89
N ASP A 431 -3.47 17.04 -12.72
CA ASP A 431 -4.15 17.99 -11.79
C ASP A 431 -3.57 18.02 -10.37
N ALA A 432 -2.99 16.90 -9.91
CA ALA A 432 -2.41 16.79 -8.59
C ALA A 432 -1.12 17.61 -8.42
N CYS A 433 -0.26 17.61 -9.43
CA CYS A 433 1.07 18.22 -9.42
C CYS A 433 1.19 19.45 -10.31
N ASP A 434 0.16 19.78 -11.09
CA ASP A 434 0.15 20.95 -11.96
C ASP A 434 -0.15 22.28 -11.22
N ASP A 435 0.56 23.32 -11.66
CA ASP A 435 0.44 24.70 -11.18
C ASP A 435 -0.37 25.62 -12.11
N LEU A 436 -0.95 25.13 -13.21
CA LEU A 436 -1.53 25.95 -14.29
C LEU A 436 -2.96 25.56 -14.77
N ILE A 437 -3.63 24.59 -14.13
CA ILE A 437 -4.98 24.05 -14.41
C ILE A 437 -5.88 25.01 -15.22
N CYS A 438 -5.89 24.83 -16.54
CA CYS A 438 -6.62 25.69 -17.48
C CYS A 438 -8.10 25.27 -17.57
N ALA A 439 -8.94 25.81 -16.68
CA ALA A 439 -10.37 25.52 -16.61
C ALA A 439 -11.06 25.59 -18.01
N PRO A 440 -11.69 24.51 -18.52
CA PRO A 440 -12.19 24.44 -19.91
C PRO A 440 -13.28 25.45 -20.34
N ASP A 441 -13.72 26.34 -19.45
CA ASP A 441 -14.71 27.38 -19.70
C ASP A 441 -14.22 28.83 -19.48
N GLY A 442 -12.94 29.05 -19.15
CA GLY A 442 -12.31 30.38 -19.09
C GLY A 442 -12.89 31.27 -17.99
N ALA A 443 -12.68 30.87 -16.73
CA ALA A 443 -13.12 31.61 -15.57
C ALA A 443 -12.14 32.77 -15.25
N PRO A 444 -12.62 34.01 -15.00
CA PRO A 444 -11.75 35.15 -14.74
C PRO A 444 -10.94 34.97 -13.45
N ASP A 445 -9.69 35.44 -13.46
CA ASP A 445 -8.70 35.11 -12.43
C ASP A 445 -9.15 35.32 -10.99
N ILE A 446 -8.67 34.42 -10.15
CA ILE A 446 -8.60 34.56 -8.70
C ILE A 446 -7.14 34.81 -8.28
N CYS A 447 -6.92 35.33 -7.08
CA CYS A 447 -5.56 35.56 -6.58
C CYS A 447 -4.99 34.28 -5.97
N ASP A 448 -4.47 33.41 -6.83
CA ASP A 448 -3.81 32.14 -6.48
C ASP A 448 -2.45 31.93 -7.17
N GLY A 449 -2.03 32.85 -8.05
CA GLY A 449 -0.77 32.79 -8.79
C GLY A 449 -0.84 32.04 -10.11
N ARG A 450 -2.04 31.65 -10.57
CA ARG A 450 -2.29 30.94 -11.82
C ARG A 450 -2.95 31.87 -12.86
N ASP A 451 -2.85 31.53 -14.15
CA ASP A 451 -3.48 32.25 -15.27
C ASP A 451 -4.82 31.54 -15.58
N ASN A 452 -5.87 31.80 -14.78
CA ASN A 452 -7.11 31.02 -14.82
C ASN A 452 -7.94 31.31 -16.08
N ASP A 453 -7.80 32.51 -16.67
CA ASP A 453 -8.56 32.94 -17.87
C ASP A 453 -7.77 32.88 -19.20
N CYS A 454 -6.48 32.56 -19.11
CA CYS A 454 -5.56 32.26 -20.22
C CYS A 454 -5.26 33.45 -21.16
N ASP A 455 -5.35 34.70 -20.69
CA ASP A 455 -5.00 35.89 -21.49
C ASP A 455 -3.49 36.18 -21.57
N GLY A 456 -2.67 35.45 -20.80
CA GLY A 456 -1.22 35.52 -20.79
C GLY A 456 -0.64 36.50 -19.76
N ASN A 457 -1.44 36.84 -18.74
CA ASN A 457 -1.09 37.64 -17.59
C ASN A 457 -1.69 36.94 -16.36
N VAL A 458 -1.01 37.00 -15.21
CA VAL A 458 -1.36 36.25 -13.99
C VAL A 458 -2.00 37.18 -12.96
N ASP A 459 -2.99 36.67 -12.21
CA ASP A 459 -3.73 37.40 -11.18
C ASP A 459 -4.39 38.73 -11.69
N ASN A 460 -5.17 38.69 -12.78
CA ASN A 460 -6.00 39.83 -13.21
C ASN A 460 -7.48 39.52 -13.46
N GLY A 461 -8.34 40.26 -12.76
CA GLY A 461 -9.77 40.28 -13.06
C GLY A 461 -10.04 40.86 -14.46
N SER A 462 -11.08 40.32 -15.11
CA SER A 462 -11.61 40.53 -16.48
C SER A 462 -11.66 41.94 -17.14
N ASP A 463 -11.15 43.00 -16.51
CA ASP A 463 -10.88 44.31 -17.12
C ASP A 463 -9.41 44.78 -17.03
N GLY A 464 -8.49 43.89 -16.60
CA GLY A 464 -7.07 44.15 -16.42
C GLY A 464 -6.73 44.83 -15.09
N ALA A 465 -7.45 44.48 -14.03
CA ALA A 465 -7.32 45.03 -12.68
C ALA A 465 -7.10 43.92 -11.62
N ASP A 466 -6.76 44.30 -10.39
CA ASP A 466 -6.62 43.35 -9.26
C ASP A 466 -7.91 42.51 -9.09
N PRO A 467 -7.83 41.17 -9.14
CA PRO A 467 -9.00 40.28 -9.02
C PRO A 467 -9.65 40.38 -7.63
N ILE A 468 -8.94 40.89 -6.63
CA ILE A 468 -9.45 41.13 -5.28
C ILE A 468 -10.10 42.51 -5.18
N ALA A 469 -11.41 42.53 -4.94
CA ALA A 469 -12.10 43.75 -4.54
C ALA A 469 -11.46 44.33 -3.24
N PRO A 470 -10.95 45.57 -3.25
CA PRO A 470 -10.27 46.17 -2.10
C PRO A 470 -11.14 46.17 -0.83
N GLY A 471 -10.55 45.79 0.29
CA GLY A 471 -11.25 45.66 1.55
C GLY A 471 -10.34 45.38 2.74
N PRO A 472 -10.83 45.56 3.97
CA PRO A 472 -10.04 45.47 5.18
C PRO A 472 -9.62 44.03 5.50
N CYS A 473 -8.42 43.88 6.03
CA CYS A 473 -7.82 42.63 6.50
C CYS A 473 -6.94 42.86 7.74
N ALA A 474 -6.45 41.77 8.32
CA ALA A 474 -5.42 41.79 9.37
C ALA A 474 -4.05 41.43 8.76
N THR A 475 -3.01 42.14 9.16
CA THR A 475 -1.66 42.04 8.57
C THR A 475 -0.76 40.99 9.22
N GLY A 476 -1.17 40.48 10.39
CA GLY A 476 -0.31 39.68 11.26
C GLY A 476 0.76 40.50 12.01
N GLN A 477 0.96 41.78 11.66
CA GLN A 477 1.81 42.67 12.44
C GLN A 477 1.11 43.09 13.74
N PRO A 478 1.86 43.29 14.83
CA PRO A 478 1.31 43.73 16.09
C PRO A 478 0.91 45.21 16.06
N GLY A 479 0.22 45.65 17.12
CA GLY A 479 0.05 47.07 17.40
C GLY A 479 -0.78 47.86 16.37
N ALA A 480 -0.33 49.08 16.07
CA ALA A 480 -0.97 49.99 15.13
C ALA A 480 -0.94 49.50 13.67
N CYS A 481 -0.01 48.61 13.32
CA CYS A 481 0.12 48.03 11.97
C CYS A 481 -0.84 46.85 11.71
N ALA A 482 -1.64 46.43 12.70
CA ALA A 482 -2.45 45.20 12.64
C ALA A 482 -3.58 45.20 11.59
N THR A 483 -3.99 46.35 11.04
CA THR A 483 -5.01 46.44 9.97
C THR A 483 -4.41 46.91 8.65
N GLY A 484 -5.00 46.43 7.54
CA GLY A 484 -4.57 46.81 6.20
C GLY A 484 -5.65 46.64 5.13
N GLN A 485 -5.27 46.94 3.89
CA GLN A 485 -6.04 46.65 2.67
C GLN A 485 -5.55 45.34 2.03
N ARG A 486 -6.47 44.51 1.55
CA ARG A 486 -6.12 43.39 0.65
C ARG A 486 -5.71 43.93 -0.71
N ALA A 487 -4.66 43.34 -1.27
CA ALA A 487 -4.27 43.43 -2.67
C ALA A 487 -3.77 42.05 -3.12
N CYS A 488 -3.86 41.73 -4.41
CA CYS A 488 -3.11 40.58 -4.93
C CYS A 488 -1.65 40.96 -5.18
N ILE A 489 -0.71 40.17 -4.64
CA ILE A 489 0.73 40.33 -4.84
C ILE A 489 1.35 38.93 -4.89
N ASP A 490 2.08 38.64 -5.97
CA ASP A 490 2.84 37.39 -6.18
C ASP A 490 2.01 36.12 -5.87
N GLY A 491 0.80 36.00 -6.46
CA GLY A 491 -0.11 34.88 -6.27
C GLY A 491 -0.83 34.81 -4.92
N HIS A 492 -0.70 35.83 -4.06
CA HIS A 492 -1.19 35.79 -2.69
C HIS A 492 -2.03 37.02 -2.30
N VAL A 493 -3.06 36.76 -1.48
CA VAL A 493 -3.94 37.77 -0.86
C VAL A 493 -3.18 38.51 0.25
N VAL A 494 -2.28 39.41 -0.12
CA VAL A 494 -1.44 40.17 0.81
C VAL A 494 -2.25 41.28 1.49
N CYS A 495 -2.07 41.42 2.79
CA CYS A 495 -2.64 42.52 3.57
C CYS A 495 -1.62 43.64 3.77
N LEU A 496 -1.78 44.74 3.03
CA LEU A 496 -0.91 45.92 3.10
C LEU A 496 -1.35 46.84 4.25
N ALA A 497 -0.50 47.00 5.27
CA ALA A 497 -0.80 47.76 6.48
C ALA A 497 -1.23 49.22 6.20
N ASP A 498 -2.31 49.67 6.85
CA ASP A 498 -2.82 51.05 6.74
C ASP A 498 -1.87 52.09 7.36
N VAL A 499 -0.95 51.65 8.22
CA VAL A 499 -0.03 52.46 9.04
C VAL A 499 1.40 51.91 8.92
N GLN A 500 2.40 52.74 9.21
CA GLN A 500 3.82 52.38 9.23
C GLN A 500 4.42 52.71 10.62
N PRO A 501 5.39 51.93 11.13
CA PRO A 501 6.07 52.13 12.41
C PRO A 501 6.37 53.59 12.80
N GLN A 502 5.95 54.01 13.99
CA GLN A 502 6.24 55.32 14.62
C GLN A 502 6.79 55.12 16.04
N ASN A 503 7.68 55.98 16.54
CA ASN A 503 8.21 55.87 17.90
C ASN A 503 7.14 55.76 19.00
N GLU A 504 7.31 54.78 19.89
CA GLU A 504 6.50 54.54 21.09
C GLU A 504 6.20 55.79 21.93
N ILE A 505 4.97 55.85 22.44
CA ILE A 505 4.50 56.80 23.47
C ILE A 505 3.51 56.07 24.36
N CYS A 506 3.69 56.08 25.70
CA CYS A 506 2.84 55.28 26.59
C CYS A 506 1.34 55.56 26.36
N ASN A 507 0.68 54.62 25.69
CA ASN A 507 -0.73 54.68 25.34
C ASN A 507 -1.39 53.29 25.26
N ARG A 508 -0.62 52.22 25.54
CA ARG A 508 -1.01 50.81 25.44
C ARG A 508 -1.30 50.37 24.00
N ARG A 509 -0.48 50.87 23.08
CA ARG A 509 -0.33 50.39 21.71
C ARG A 509 1.15 50.34 21.40
N ASP A 510 1.53 49.24 20.78
CA ASP A 510 2.74 49.12 20.01
C ASP A 510 2.55 49.97 18.73
N ASP A 511 3.11 51.18 18.72
CA ASP A 511 3.03 52.16 17.63
C ASP A 511 4.22 52.00 16.64
N ASP A 512 5.35 51.43 17.09
CA ASP A 512 6.50 51.08 16.24
C ASP A 512 6.40 49.67 15.61
N CYS A 513 5.41 48.89 16.03
CA CYS A 513 5.05 47.57 15.53
C CYS A 513 6.14 46.50 15.74
N ASN A 514 6.98 46.66 16.78
CA ASN A 514 8.01 45.67 17.14
C ASN A 514 7.48 44.47 17.95
N GLY A 515 6.26 44.55 18.48
CA GLY A 515 5.62 43.52 19.32
C GLY A 515 5.63 43.79 20.82
N ILE A 516 6.35 44.82 21.28
CA ILE A 516 6.47 45.21 22.69
C ILE A 516 5.78 46.56 22.89
N ILE A 517 4.57 46.51 23.46
CA ILE A 517 3.75 47.69 23.77
C ILE A 517 4.46 48.59 24.79
N ASP A 518 4.58 49.88 24.48
CA ASP A 518 5.14 50.92 25.34
C ASP A 518 6.62 50.65 25.77
N ASP A 519 7.46 50.03 24.92
CA ASP A 519 8.84 49.65 25.29
C ASP A 519 9.70 50.83 25.79
N GLY A 520 10.49 50.56 26.84
CA GLY A 520 11.29 51.56 27.54
C GLY A 520 10.48 52.61 28.32
N LEU A 521 9.14 52.51 28.38
CA LEU A 521 8.24 53.46 29.06
C LEU A 521 7.46 52.85 30.24
N VAL A 522 7.69 51.56 30.54
CA VAL A 522 7.01 50.78 31.61
C VAL A 522 7.89 50.53 32.85
N ASN A 523 7.24 50.19 33.97
CA ASN A 523 7.85 49.78 35.26
C ASN A 523 8.28 48.30 35.25
N ALA A 524 8.80 47.77 36.37
CA ALA A 524 9.26 46.38 36.46
C ALA A 524 8.16 45.37 36.09
N CYS A 525 6.92 45.64 36.51
CA CYS A 525 5.72 44.83 36.22
C CYS A 525 5.11 45.08 34.84
N GLY A 526 5.80 45.77 33.92
CA GLY A 526 5.33 46.00 32.54
C GLY A 526 4.17 47.00 32.40
N THR A 527 4.03 47.97 33.32
CA THR A 527 2.96 48.99 33.27
C THR A 527 3.48 50.43 33.39
N CYS A 528 2.79 51.42 32.81
CA CYS A 528 3.14 52.85 32.96
C CYS A 528 2.68 53.49 34.29
N GLU A 529 2.38 52.70 35.32
CA GLU A 529 1.86 53.15 36.62
C GLU A 529 2.88 52.80 37.73
N PRO A 530 2.63 53.10 39.02
CA PRO A 530 3.45 52.56 40.11
C PRO A 530 3.29 51.03 40.25
N GLU A 531 4.28 50.38 40.84
CA GLU A 531 4.32 48.92 41.03
C GLU A 531 3.25 48.43 42.04
N PRO A 532 2.78 47.16 41.95
CA PRO A 532 1.79 46.56 42.85
C PRO A 532 2.30 46.31 44.29
N VAL A 533 1.66 45.36 44.98
CA VAL A 533 2.07 44.87 46.31
C VAL A 533 1.78 43.37 46.34
N GLU A 534 2.78 42.58 46.71
CA GLU A 534 2.77 41.10 46.77
C GLU A 534 1.54 40.48 47.45
N ALA A 535 1.09 39.31 46.95
CA ALA A 535 0.00 38.52 47.52
C ALA A 535 0.15 37.00 47.25
N CYS A 536 -0.12 36.17 48.27
CA CYS A 536 0.10 34.71 48.21
C CYS A 536 -0.77 34.08 47.11
N ASN A 537 -0.12 33.73 46.00
CA ASN A 537 -0.78 33.19 44.82
C ASN A 537 0.15 32.31 43.94
N GLY A 538 1.45 32.28 44.22
CA GLY A 538 2.45 31.51 43.48
C GLY A 538 3.10 32.28 42.32
N ILE A 539 2.92 33.60 42.29
CA ILE A 539 3.48 34.54 41.31
C ILE A 539 4.06 35.73 42.09
N ASP A 540 5.24 36.17 41.65
CA ASP A 540 5.90 37.43 42.02
C ASP A 540 5.06 38.61 41.48
N ASP A 541 4.18 39.14 42.33
CA ASP A 541 3.10 40.10 42.03
C ASP A 541 3.64 41.55 41.98
N ASP A 542 4.73 41.87 42.70
CA ASP A 542 5.45 43.16 42.59
C ASP A 542 6.77 43.13 41.78
N CYS A 543 7.12 41.97 41.23
CA CYS A 543 8.17 41.74 40.22
C CYS A 543 9.61 42.03 40.71
N ASP A 544 9.88 41.71 41.98
CA ASP A 544 11.15 41.85 42.70
C ASP A 544 12.13 40.69 42.39
N GLY A 545 11.59 39.49 42.12
CA GLY A 545 12.33 38.26 41.81
C GLY A 545 12.19 37.14 42.84
N GLU A 546 11.61 37.40 44.02
CA GLU A 546 11.24 36.39 45.02
C GLU A 546 9.70 36.16 44.99
N VAL A 547 9.24 34.92 45.07
CA VAL A 547 7.80 34.56 44.95
C VAL A 547 7.17 34.34 46.33
N ASP A 548 5.98 34.91 46.56
CA ASP A 548 5.19 34.81 47.79
C ASP A 548 5.95 35.35 49.05
N ASP A 549 6.66 36.48 48.93
CA ASP A 549 7.41 37.13 50.04
C ASP A 549 6.52 37.78 51.13
N GLY A 550 6.94 37.74 52.40
CA GLY A 550 6.34 38.57 53.45
C GLY A 550 5.12 37.98 54.20
N GLU A 551 4.20 38.85 54.65
CA GLU A 551 3.06 38.48 55.52
C GLU A 551 1.74 38.44 54.73
N LEU A 552 1.68 37.53 53.76
CA LEU A 552 0.68 37.54 52.68
C LEU A 552 -0.68 36.89 52.99
N CYS A 553 -0.73 35.99 53.98
CA CYS A 553 -1.93 35.20 54.27
C CYS A 553 -2.76 35.75 55.44
N PRO A 554 -4.09 35.50 55.46
CA PRO A 554 -4.94 35.84 56.60
C PRO A 554 -4.42 35.25 57.93
N PRO A 555 -4.54 35.97 59.07
CA PRO A 555 -3.97 35.54 60.34
C PRO A 555 -4.38 34.12 60.77
N GLY A 556 -3.39 33.22 60.84
CA GLY A 556 -3.58 31.80 61.15
C GLY A 556 -3.38 30.85 59.96
N GLN A 557 -3.13 31.36 58.76
CA GLN A 557 -2.72 30.60 57.58
C GLN A 557 -1.24 30.88 57.25
N VAL A 558 -0.63 30.01 56.44
CA VAL A 558 0.75 30.16 55.94
C VAL A 558 0.72 29.98 54.42
N CYS A 559 1.45 30.81 53.68
CA CYS A 559 1.58 30.61 52.23
C CYS A 559 2.48 29.39 51.96
N PHE A 560 2.03 28.50 51.09
CA PHE A 560 2.79 27.33 50.67
C PHE A 560 2.42 26.97 49.23
N ASN A 561 3.38 27.11 48.31
CA ASN A 561 3.20 26.91 46.87
C ASN A 561 1.97 27.67 46.30
N GLY A 562 1.86 28.97 46.59
CA GLY A 562 0.76 29.82 46.14
C GLY A 562 -0.59 29.64 46.84
N ASP A 563 -0.73 28.70 47.77
CA ASP A 563 -1.95 28.54 48.59
C ASP A 563 -1.74 28.99 50.03
N CYS A 564 -2.67 29.78 50.58
CA CYS A 564 -2.77 30.01 52.02
C CYS A 564 -3.34 28.78 52.75
N ARG A 565 -2.48 27.82 53.10
CA ARG A 565 -2.86 26.56 53.76
C ARG A 565 -3.04 26.73 55.28
N GLN A 566 -3.88 25.86 55.85
CA GLN A 566 -4.16 25.79 57.29
C GLN A 566 -3.13 24.90 58.02
N PRO A 567 -2.60 25.34 59.17
CA PRO A 567 -1.87 24.46 60.10
C PRO A 567 -2.76 23.36 60.67
N CYS A 568 -2.18 22.18 60.94
CA CYS A 568 -2.92 21.07 61.54
C CYS A 568 -3.32 21.35 63.00
N GLU A 569 -4.62 21.25 63.32
CA GLU A 569 -5.07 21.22 64.71
C GLU A 569 -5.08 19.77 65.24
N GLY A 570 -4.06 19.40 66.03
CA GLY A 570 -4.01 18.09 66.70
C GLY A 570 -3.81 16.89 65.76
N ASN A 571 -3.17 17.11 64.60
CA ASN A 571 -2.98 16.16 63.50
C ASN A 571 -4.25 15.81 62.70
N GLU A 572 -5.34 16.57 62.82
CA GLU A 572 -6.52 16.47 61.96
C GLU A 572 -6.76 17.79 61.20
N CYS A 573 -7.38 17.70 60.02
CA CYS A 573 -7.76 18.85 59.20
C CYS A 573 -9.24 19.20 59.40
N VAL A 574 -9.51 20.47 59.72
CA VAL A 574 -10.83 20.92 60.17
C VAL A 574 -11.89 20.88 59.04
N ASN A 575 -11.43 20.98 57.78
CA ASN A 575 -12.25 20.80 56.59
C ASN A 575 -11.95 19.43 55.96
N GLY A 576 -12.97 18.58 55.82
CA GLY A 576 -12.80 17.23 55.28
C GLY A 576 -12.57 17.22 53.77
N GLY A 577 -11.46 16.61 53.33
CA GLY A 577 -11.02 16.51 51.94
C GLY A 577 -9.50 16.50 51.83
N GLU A 578 -8.84 17.20 52.75
CA GLU A 578 -7.39 17.22 52.96
C GLU A 578 -6.99 16.27 54.10
N PHE A 579 -5.69 15.94 54.19
CA PHE A 579 -5.10 15.28 55.35
C PHE A 579 -3.95 16.12 55.94
N CYS A 580 -3.67 15.93 57.22
CA CYS A 580 -2.55 16.61 57.87
C CYS A 580 -1.23 15.90 57.53
N ASP A 581 -0.30 16.61 56.89
CA ASP A 581 1.07 16.13 56.79
C ASP A 581 1.82 16.34 58.12
N ALA A 582 2.34 15.26 58.69
CA ALA A 582 2.98 15.28 60.00
C ALA A 582 4.43 15.81 59.99
N GLY A 583 5.02 16.05 58.81
CA GLY A 583 6.34 16.66 58.63
C GLY A 583 6.26 18.18 58.38
N LEU A 584 5.31 18.61 57.55
CA LEU A 584 5.05 20.03 57.23
C LEU A 584 4.17 20.71 58.29
N GLY A 585 3.26 19.96 58.95
CA GLY A 585 2.29 20.52 59.90
C GLY A 585 1.15 21.30 59.23
N LEU A 586 0.90 21.06 57.94
CA LEU A 586 -0.12 21.70 57.11
C LEU A 586 -1.13 20.68 56.57
N CYS A 587 -2.32 21.15 56.21
CA CYS A 587 -3.31 20.37 55.46
C CYS A 587 -3.02 20.38 53.95
N ILE A 588 -2.95 19.19 53.33
CA ILE A 588 -2.63 18.99 51.91
C ILE A 588 -3.53 17.93 51.24
N SER A 589 -3.49 17.84 49.92
CA SER A 589 -4.32 16.92 49.11
C SER A 589 -3.57 15.61 48.75
N PRO A 590 -4.26 14.53 48.34
CA PRO A 590 -3.64 13.24 48.02
C PRO A 590 -2.71 13.29 46.78
N CYS A 591 -1.58 12.59 46.86
CA CYS A 591 -0.45 12.54 45.93
C CYS A 591 0.31 13.86 45.66
N ASP A 592 -0.13 15.02 46.18
CA ASP A 592 0.52 16.34 46.01
C ASP A 592 2.03 16.40 46.36
N ASN A 593 2.50 15.48 47.21
CA ASN A 593 3.90 15.42 47.67
C ASN A 593 4.42 13.97 47.73
N VAL A 594 4.01 13.11 46.78
CA VAL A 594 4.40 11.70 46.72
C VAL A 594 5.16 11.39 45.42
N VAL A 595 6.48 11.22 45.55
CA VAL A 595 7.36 10.77 44.46
C VAL A 595 7.54 9.25 44.56
N CYS A 596 7.26 8.54 43.47
CA CYS A 596 7.39 7.07 43.40
C CYS A 596 8.69 6.65 42.68
N GLU A 597 9.23 5.49 43.07
CA GLU A 597 10.44 4.93 42.45
C GLU A 597 10.16 4.37 41.04
N PHE A 598 11.22 4.16 40.26
CA PHE A 598 11.16 3.54 38.93
C PHE A 598 10.38 2.22 38.97
N SER A 599 9.35 2.11 38.12
CA SER A 599 8.32 1.07 38.09
C SER A 599 7.22 1.08 39.18
N GLN A 600 6.95 2.22 39.85
CA GLN A 600 5.81 2.39 40.78
C GLN A 600 4.89 3.56 40.39
N GLN A 601 3.65 3.56 40.90
CA GLN A 601 2.60 4.57 40.61
C GLN A 601 1.87 5.00 41.91
N CYS A 602 1.42 6.25 42.04
CA CYS A 602 0.70 6.73 43.24
C CYS A 602 -0.78 6.33 43.20
N ASP A 603 -1.26 5.61 44.21
CA ASP A 603 -2.69 5.34 44.43
C ASP A 603 -3.33 6.54 45.15
N VAL A 604 -4.21 7.26 44.45
CA VAL A 604 -4.86 8.51 44.91
C VAL A 604 -5.88 8.31 46.04
N VAL A 605 -6.20 7.07 46.44
CA VAL A 605 -7.18 6.75 47.49
C VAL A 605 -6.48 6.43 48.82
N THR A 606 -5.28 5.85 48.74
CA THR A 606 -4.44 5.48 49.88
C THR A 606 -3.28 6.46 50.11
N ASN A 607 -2.98 7.31 49.13
CA ASN A 607 -1.84 8.22 49.10
C ASN A 607 -0.50 7.49 49.27
N MET A 608 -0.33 6.38 48.57
CA MET A 608 0.86 5.53 48.63
C MET A 608 1.27 5.09 47.22
N CYS A 609 2.58 4.98 46.99
CA CYS A 609 3.09 4.30 45.81
C CYS A 609 2.77 2.80 45.87
N PHE A 610 2.24 2.26 44.78
CA PHE A 610 2.07 0.82 44.56
C PHE A 610 2.91 0.37 43.37
N ASP A 611 3.37 -0.87 43.44
CA ASP A 611 4.05 -1.56 42.35
C ASP A 611 3.00 -2.36 41.55
N PRO A 612 2.76 -2.08 40.25
CA PRO A 612 1.83 -2.85 39.42
C PRO A 612 2.28 -4.31 39.21
N CYS A 613 3.55 -4.63 39.48
CA CYS A 613 4.10 -5.97 39.50
C CYS A 613 4.00 -6.68 40.87
N ALA A 614 3.42 -6.04 41.89
CA ALA A 614 3.33 -6.60 43.25
C ALA A 614 2.53 -7.91 43.28
N GLY A 615 3.25 -9.03 43.39
CA GLY A 615 2.68 -10.38 43.41
C GLY A 615 2.63 -11.10 42.06
N ILE A 616 3.11 -10.47 40.98
CA ILE A 616 3.26 -11.10 39.67
C ILE A 616 4.58 -11.87 39.65
N ALA A 617 4.49 -13.18 39.93
CA ALA A 617 5.61 -14.10 39.82
C ALA A 617 5.70 -14.64 38.39
N CYS A 618 6.74 -14.25 37.64
CA CYS A 618 6.95 -14.73 36.28
C CYS A 618 7.25 -16.24 36.26
N PRO A 619 6.74 -16.98 35.25
CA PRO A 619 6.84 -18.44 35.21
C PRO A 619 8.26 -18.94 34.93
N ASN A 620 9.11 -18.08 34.37
CA ASN A 620 10.50 -18.33 34.02
C ASN A 620 11.44 -17.58 34.99
N ALA A 621 12.55 -18.21 35.38
CA ALA A 621 13.55 -17.58 36.23
C ALA A 621 14.43 -16.54 35.49
N ALA A 622 14.32 -16.49 34.15
CA ALA A 622 14.96 -15.47 33.31
C ALA A 622 14.04 -14.27 33.00
N GLU A 623 12.80 -14.25 33.51
CA GLU A 623 11.84 -13.15 33.31
C GLU A 623 11.66 -12.31 34.58
N ARG A 624 11.40 -11.02 34.40
CA ARG A 624 10.99 -10.05 35.43
C ARG A 624 9.70 -9.38 34.98
N CYS A 625 8.88 -8.95 35.93
CA CYS A 625 7.69 -8.17 35.61
C CYS A 625 8.05 -6.71 35.34
N TRP A 626 7.46 -6.14 34.28
CA TRP A 626 7.49 -4.73 33.90
C TRP A 626 6.06 -4.29 33.54
N GLU A 627 5.58 -3.18 34.12
CA GLU A 627 4.21 -2.64 33.93
C GLU A 627 3.04 -3.64 34.09
N GLY A 628 3.26 -4.75 34.82
CA GLY A 628 2.27 -5.81 35.02
C GLY A 628 2.40 -7.03 34.08
N VAL A 629 3.41 -7.05 33.20
CA VAL A 629 3.66 -8.13 32.21
C VAL A 629 5.05 -8.73 32.42
N CYS A 630 5.22 -10.03 32.19
CA CYS A 630 6.51 -10.72 32.32
C CYS A 630 7.32 -10.64 31.03
N VAL A 631 8.56 -10.14 31.13
CA VAL A 631 9.53 -9.98 30.03
C VAL A 631 10.92 -10.47 30.48
N PRO A 632 11.77 -10.99 29.57
CA PRO A 632 13.18 -11.27 29.86
C PRO A 632 13.90 -10.18 30.67
N ASN A 633 14.60 -10.60 31.73
CA ASN A 633 15.29 -9.72 32.66
C ASN A 633 16.68 -9.33 32.14
N ASN A 634 16.72 -8.51 31.09
CA ASN A 634 17.93 -7.89 30.56
C ASN A 634 17.66 -6.43 30.13
N CYS A 635 18.69 -5.59 30.14
CA CYS A 635 18.53 -4.16 29.83
C CYS A 635 18.09 -3.86 28.39
N ALA A 636 18.24 -4.80 27.46
CA ALA A 636 17.72 -4.71 26.10
C ALA A 636 16.18 -4.78 26.02
N GLN A 637 15.48 -5.19 27.09
CA GLN A 637 14.01 -5.26 27.12
C GLN A 637 13.34 -4.46 28.24
N ILE A 638 14.03 -4.22 29.37
CA ILE A 638 13.51 -3.36 30.46
C ILE A 638 14.22 -1.99 30.56
N GLY A 639 15.12 -1.68 29.62
CA GLY A 639 15.91 -0.46 29.62
C GLY A 639 16.95 -0.40 30.76
N CYS A 640 17.51 0.79 30.93
CA CYS A 640 18.41 1.14 32.04
C CYS A 640 17.92 2.43 32.74
N PRO A 641 18.20 2.60 34.04
CA PRO A 641 17.89 3.83 34.75
C PRO A 641 18.79 4.99 34.29
N ASP A 642 18.31 6.22 34.50
CA ASP A 642 18.96 7.45 34.02
C ASP A 642 20.46 7.52 34.33
N GLY A 643 21.25 7.87 33.30
CA GLY A 643 22.71 7.91 33.38
C GLY A 643 23.41 6.54 33.26
N SER A 644 22.71 5.50 32.80
CA SER A 644 23.32 4.20 32.47
C SER A 644 22.85 3.63 31.12
N ILE A 645 23.76 2.95 30.42
CA ILE A 645 23.56 2.27 29.14
C ILE A 645 23.64 0.75 29.32
N CYS A 646 23.09 0.00 28.36
CA CYS A 646 23.08 -1.45 28.36
C CYS A 646 24.38 -2.03 27.77
N ASP A 647 25.22 -2.65 28.60
CA ASP A 647 26.40 -3.42 28.15
C ASP A 647 26.04 -4.92 28.16
N GLY A 648 25.60 -5.41 27.00
CA GLY A 648 25.12 -6.78 26.81
C GLY A 648 23.79 -7.07 27.53
N ALA A 649 23.85 -7.27 28.84
CA ALA A 649 22.69 -7.57 29.69
C ALA A 649 22.70 -6.83 31.04
N GLU A 650 23.76 -6.09 31.37
CA GLU A 650 23.88 -5.30 32.60
C GLU A 650 23.87 -3.80 32.29
N CYS A 651 23.28 -2.99 33.18
CA CYS A 651 23.33 -1.53 33.07
C CYS A 651 24.64 -0.99 33.66
N VAL A 652 25.43 -0.31 32.84
CA VAL A 652 26.69 0.34 33.24
C VAL A 652 26.55 1.86 33.13
N ALA A 653 27.18 2.61 34.03
CA ALA A 653 27.12 4.07 34.00
C ALA A 653 27.64 4.61 32.66
N ASP A 654 26.89 5.51 32.02
CA ASP A 654 27.21 6.01 30.69
C ASP A 654 28.52 6.81 30.68
N PRO A 655 29.58 6.37 29.95
CA PRO A 655 30.82 7.12 29.82
C PRO A 655 30.67 8.44 29.06
N CYS A 656 29.59 8.60 28.27
CA CYS A 656 29.35 9.72 27.36
C CYS A 656 28.39 10.79 27.91
N ALA A 657 27.66 10.54 29.01
CA ALA A 657 26.69 11.48 29.61
C ALA A 657 27.27 12.85 30.05
N ALA A 658 28.59 13.02 30.03
CA ALA A 658 29.29 14.29 30.29
C ALA A 658 30.21 14.75 29.15
N ALA A 659 30.14 14.12 27.96
CA ALA A 659 31.07 14.31 26.86
C ALA A 659 30.53 15.28 25.78
N ASN A 660 30.93 16.55 25.87
CA ASN A 660 30.61 17.56 24.84
C ASN A 660 31.53 17.43 23.63
N CYS A 661 31.12 16.69 22.59
CA CYS A 661 31.92 16.48 21.39
C CYS A 661 31.72 17.60 20.33
N PRO A 662 32.80 18.05 19.64
CA PRO A 662 32.70 19.00 18.52
C PRO A 662 31.88 18.46 17.34
N GLY A 663 31.31 19.37 16.54
CA GLY A 663 30.63 19.01 15.29
C GLY A 663 31.52 18.20 14.34
N GLY A 664 30.96 17.14 13.75
CA GLY A 664 31.72 16.15 12.97
C GLY A 664 32.38 15.05 13.82
N GLN A 665 32.15 15.03 15.14
CA GLN A 665 32.60 13.98 16.05
C GLN A 665 31.41 13.41 16.85
N PHE A 666 31.57 12.19 17.36
CA PHE A 666 30.60 11.47 18.17
C PHE A 666 31.30 10.87 19.41
N CYS A 667 30.58 10.62 20.51
CA CYS A 667 31.20 10.06 21.71
C CYS A 667 31.20 8.53 21.68
N ARG A 668 32.37 7.90 21.85
CA ARG A 668 32.51 6.45 22.07
C ARG A 668 33.38 6.20 23.31
N GLY A 669 32.82 5.54 24.33
CA GLY A 669 33.55 5.22 25.56
C GLY A 669 34.09 6.44 26.34
N GLY A 670 33.40 7.58 26.27
CA GLY A 670 33.82 8.84 26.91
C GLY A 670 34.91 9.61 26.15
N GLN A 671 35.19 9.25 24.90
CA GLN A 671 36.11 9.97 24.00
C GLN A 671 35.39 10.41 22.73
N CYS A 672 35.73 11.59 22.23
CA CYS A 672 35.18 12.11 20.98
C CYS A 672 35.96 11.57 19.78
N ILE A 673 35.27 10.81 18.93
CA ILE A 673 35.79 10.13 17.75
C ILE A 673 35.30 10.87 16.50
N PRO A 674 36.14 11.14 15.48
CA PRO A 674 35.69 11.72 14.22
C PRO A 674 34.71 10.81 13.47
N SER A 675 33.67 11.40 12.89
CA SER A 675 32.66 10.69 12.10
C SER A 675 33.18 10.36 10.68
N CYS A 676 32.70 9.25 10.12
CA CYS A 676 32.95 8.86 8.74
C CYS A 676 31.97 9.48 7.74
N ALA A 677 30.91 10.15 8.20
CA ALA A 677 29.86 10.77 7.38
C ALA A 677 30.33 11.89 6.42
N GLN A 678 31.62 12.25 6.43
CA GLN A 678 32.24 13.26 5.55
C GLN A 678 33.60 12.77 4.98
N VAL A 679 33.86 11.46 4.99
CA VAL A 679 35.18 10.88 4.66
C VAL A 679 35.07 9.94 3.46
N ALA A 680 35.44 10.45 2.28
CA ALA A 680 35.60 9.65 1.08
C ALA A 680 36.96 8.93 1.09
N CYS A 681 36.95 7.61 0.90
CA CYS A 681 38.15 6.77 0.91
C CYS A 681 38.54 6.28 -0.49
N PRO A 682 39.85 6.08 -0.75
CA PRO A 682 40.34 5.42 -1.97
C PRO A 682 39.77 4.01 -2.18
N LEU A 683 39.87 3.51 -3.41
CA LEU A 683 39.62 2.10 -3.72
C LEU A 683 40.45 1.18 -2.80
N PHE A 684 39.83 0.10 -2.32
CA PHE A 684 40.37 -0.86 -1.34
C PHE A 684 40.60 -0.26 0.07
N GLN A 685 39.95 0.85 0.42
CA GLN A 685 39.96 1.43 1.76
C GLN A 685 38.55 1.76 2.27
N SER A 686 38.33 1.54 3.57
CA SER A 686 37.10 1.90 4.29
C SER A 686 37.41 2.92 5.39
N CYS A 687 36.41 3.73 5.77
CA CYS A 687 36.58 4.69 6.86
C CYS A 687 36.39 4.02 8.23
N ILE A 688 37.30 4.29 9.16
CA ILE A 688 37.25 3.89 10.57
C ILE A 688 37.68 5.10 11.40
N ASP A 689 36.86 5.53 12.36
CA ASP A 689 37.14 6.67 13.26
C ASP A 689 37.47 7.98 12.51
N GLY A 690 36.83 8.17 11.35
CA GLY A 690 37.04 9.31 10.43
C GLY A 690 38.37 9.28 9.66
N VAL A 691 39.04 8.13 9.60
CA VAL A 691 40.30 7.93 8.86
C VAL A 691 40.16 6.74 7.91
N CYS A 692 40.63 6.89 6.67
CA CYS A 692 40.68 5.76 5.73
C CYS A 692 41.76 4.76 6.13
N ALA A 693 41.35 3.51 6.27
CA ALA A 693 42.21 2.35 6.53
C ALA A 693 42.11 1.36 5.37
N ASP A 694 43.18 0.60 5.13
CA ASP A 694 43.15 -0.52 4.18
C ASP A 694 42.08 -1.54 4.61
N ASP A 695 41.19 -1.89 3.68
CA ASP A 695 40.12 -2.85 3.89
C ASP A 695 40.34 -4.02 2.92
N ASP A 696 40.81 -5.14 3.46
CA ASP A 696 41.11 -6.35 2.68
C ASP A 696 39.87 -6.88 1.90
N CYS A 697 38.65 -6.52 2.32
CA CYS A 697 37.38 -6.95 1.72
C CYS A 697 36.70 -5.89 0.83
N ALA A 698 37.15 -4.63 0.84
CA ALA A 698 36.57 -3.59 -0.02
C ALA A 698 36.80 -3.93 -1.50
N GLY A 699 35.71 -4.15 -2.24
CA GLY A 699 35.77 -4.60 -3.64
C GLY A 699 35.95 -6.11 -3.84
N VAL A 700 35.91 -6.93 -2.78
CA VAL A 700 35.90 -8.40 -2.88
C VAL A 700 34.45 -8.88 -3.03
N SER A 701 34.08 -9.28 -4.25
CA SER A 701 32.80 -9.95 -4.51
C SER A 701 32.90 -11.45 -4.22
N CYS A 702 31.99 -11.97 -3.40
CA CYS A 702 31.98 -13.37 -2.97
C CYS A 702 30.80 -14.16 -3.57
N PRO A 703 30.95 -15.49 -3.78
CA PRO A 703 29.85 -16.34 -4.25
C PRO A 703 28.73 -16.49 -3.22
N ASP A 704 27.53 -16.85 -3.69
CA ASP A 704 26.33 -17.05 -2.85
C ASP A 704 26.60 -17.90 -1.59
N GLY A 705 26.14 -17.42 -0.44
CA GLY A 705 26.40 -18.05 0.86
C GLY A 705 27.84 -17.91 1.38
N GLN A 706 28.62 -16.96 0.84
CA GLN A 706 29.94 -16.61 1.35
C GLN A 706 30.06 -15.12 1.66
N VAL A 707 30.66 -14.81 2.80
CA VAL A 707 31.03 -13.45 3.22
C VAL A 707 32.55 -13.29 3.10
N CYS A 708 33.00 -12.06 2.82
CA CYS A 708 34.43 -11.77 2.88
C CYS A 708 34.88 -11.65 4.34
N THR A 709 36.00 -12.27 4.69
CA THR A 709 36.68 -12.11 5.98
C THR A 709 38.18 -12.07 5.73
N ALA A 710 38.84 -10.98 6.11
CA ALA A 710 40.27 -10.73 5.87
C ALA A 710 40.70 -10.99 4.41
N GLY A 711 39.95 -10.42 3.46
CA GLY A 711 40.22 -10.50 2.02
C GLY A 711 40.05 -11.87 1.38
N SER A 712 39.35 -12.80 2.05
CA SER A 712 39.01 -14.11 1.52
C SER A 712 37.53 -14.40 1.72
N CYS A 713 36.87 -14.92 0.69
CA CYS A 713 35.50 -15.42 0.81
C CYS A 713 35.50 -16.73 1.63
N GLY A 714 34.82 -16.70 2.77
CA GLY A 714 34.52 -17.85 3.61
C GLY A 714 33.02 -18.15 3.58
N GLN A 715 32.61 -19.37 3.94
CA GLN A 715 31.20 -19.65 4.16
C GLN A 715 30.65 -18.71 5.24
N ASP A 716 29.42 -18.23 5.05
CA ASP A 716 28.75 -17.45 6.09
C ASP A 716 28.45 -18.34 7.31
N GLU A 717 29.29 -18.22 8.34
CA GLU A 717 29.12 -18.93 9.61
C GLU A 717 27.86 -18.47 10.38
N CYS A 718 27.27 -17.34 9.99
CA CYS A 718 26.04 -16.79 10.54
C CYS A 718 24.77 -17.17 9.77
N ALA A 719 24.88 -17.90 8.64
CA ALA A 719 23.74 -18.29 7.82
C ALA A 719 22.71 -19.12 8.63
N GLY A 720 21.54 -18.53 8.88
CA GLY A 720 20.47 -19.14 9.66
C GLY A 720 20.58 -18.99 11.19
N ILE A 721 21.52 -18.19 11.69
CA ILE A 721 21.62 -17.83 13.11
C ILE A 721 20.79 -16.57 13.38
N ALA A 722 19.61 -16.75 13.99
CA ALA A 722 18.82 -15.65 14.53
C ALA A 722 19.31 -15.27 15.94
N CYS A 723 19.49 -13.97 16.16
CA CYS A 723 19.99 -13.41 17.42
C CYS A 723 18.91 -12.61 18.16
N ASP A 724 19.07 -12.46 19.48
CA ASP A 724 18.13 -11.71 20.33
C ASP A 724 18.19 -10.20 20.05
N PRO A 725 17.11 -9.44 20.31
CA PRO A 725 17.11 -7.98 20.13
C PRO A 725 18.30 -7.30 20.85
N GLY A 726 19.03 -6.46 20.10
CA GLY A 726 20.27 -5.84 20.55
C GLY A 726 21.53 -6.68 20.36
N THR A 727 21.43 -7.83 19.68
CA THR A 727 22.57 -8.65 19.29
C THR A 727 22.52 -8.99 17.80
N ARG A 728 23.68 -9.06 17.16
CA ARG A 728 23.85 -9.50 15.76
C ARG A 728 24.82 -10.67 15.68
N CYS A 729 24.82 -11.42 14.58
CA CYS A 729 25.77 -12.52 14.42
C CYS A 729 27.11 -12.06 13.83
N GLU A 730 28.21 -12.56 14.38
CA GLU A 730 29.57 -12.42 13.86
C GLU A 730 30.33 -13.73 14.12
N ALA A 731 31.02 -14.28 13.10
CA ALA A 731 31.77 -15.56 13.19
C ALA A 731 30.98 -16.72 13.84
N GLY A 732 29.70 -16.87 13.46
CA GLY A 732 28.81 -17.91 13.96
C GLY A 732 28.32 -17.74 15.41
N LEU A 733 28.51 -16.56 16.01
CA LEU A 733 28.10 -16.25 17.38
C LEU A 733 27.25 -14.97 17.42
N CYS A 734 26.14 -15.01 18.16
CA CYS A 734 25.42 -13.78 18.51
C CYS A 734 26.23 -12.97 19.52
N ILE A 735 26.60 -11.75 19.13
CA ILE A 735 27.34 -10.77 19.91
C ILE A 735 26.53 -9.48 20.06
N PHE A 736 26.81 -8.69 21.10
CA PHE A 736 26.14 -7.41 21.30
C PHE A 736 26.36 -6.48 20.11
N ASP A 737 25.29 -5.87 19.61
CA ASP A 737 25.40 -4.95 18.48
C ASP A 737 25.82 -3.56 18.95
N GLY A 738 27.00 -3.12 18.51
CA GLY A 738 27.60 -1.85 18.92
C GLY A 738 26.77 -0.61 18.57
N CYS A 739 25.81 -0.73 17.65
CA CYS A 739 24.89 0.35 17.29
C CYS A 739 23.58 0.37 18.11
N TYR A 740 23.28 -0.67 18.89
CA TYR A 740 21.97 -0.81 19.56
C TYR A 740 21.76 0.13 20.75
N SER A 741 22.84 0.63 21.35
CA SER A 741 22.82 1.55 22.50
C SER A 741 23.57 2.86 22.20
N PHE A 742 23.60 3.27 20.93
CA PHE A 742 24.60 4.19 20.42
C PHE A 742 24.05 5.20 19.39
N ASP A 743 23.73 6.40 19.87
CA ASP A 743 23.21 7.48 19.03
C ASP A 743 24.32 8.21 18.26
N CYS A 744 24.25 8.15 16.93
CA CYS A 744 25.04 9.01 16.05
C CYS A 744 24.48 10.44 16.00
N PRO A 745 25.31 11.46 15.68
CA PRO A 745 24.85 12.85 15.54
C PRO A 745 23.69 13.00 14.53
N PRO A 746 22.81 14.01 14.68
CA PRO A 746 21.66 14.20 13.80
C PRO A 746 22.02 14.18 12.30
N GLY A 747 21.26 13.40 11.53
CA GLY A 747 21.49 13.18 10.10
C GLY A 747 22.42 12.01 9.75
N GLN A 748 23.02 11.34 10.73
CA GLN A 748 23.93 10.21 10.54
C GLN A 748 23.28 8.87 10.90
N VAL A 749 23.87 7.77 10.41
CA VAL A 749 23.49 6.38 10.70
C VAL A 749 24.67 5.66 11.36
N CYS A 750 24.38 4.78 12.30
CA CYS A 750 25.40 3.91 12.89
C CYS A 750 25.55 2.63 12.04
N GLU A 751 26.76 2.37 11.56
CA GLU A 751 27.19 1.08 11.00
C GLU A 751 28.33 0.52 11.88
N VAL A 752 28.57 -0.79 11.85
CA VAL A 752 29.66 -1.41 12.65
C VAL A 752 30.81 -1.85 11.77
N GLY A 753 32.00 -1.31 12.05
CA GLY A 753 33.23 -1.64 11.32
C GLY A 753 33.80 -3.02 11.68
N GLN A 754 34.77 -3.49 10.88
CA GLN A 754 35.39 -4.83 10.95
C GLN A 754 36.07 -5.20 12.29
N ASN A 755 36.15 -4.26 13.23
CA ASN A 755 36.67 -4.43 14.59
C ASN A 755 35.56 -4.49 15.66
N ASN A 756 34.30 -4.70 15.26
CA ASN A 756 33.10 -4.59 16.09
C ASN A 756 33.05 -3.26 16.88
N GLN A 757 33.26 -2.13 16.21
CA GLN A 757 33.08 -0.79 16.78
C GLN A 757 32.06 0.02 15.97
N PRO A 758 31.10 0.72 16.63
CA PRO A 758 30.18 1.60 15.94
C PRO A 758 30.91 2.79 15.31
N GLN A 759 30.47 3.14 14.10
CA GLN A 759 30.96 4.19 13.23
C GLN A 759 29.76 4.97 12.69
N CYS A 760 29.85 6.30 12.61
CA CYS A 760 28.76 7.12 12.08
C CYS A 760 29.01 7.51 10.61
N PHE A 761 28.02 7.25 9.75
CA PHE A 761 28.03 7.52 8.31
C PHE A 761 26.87 8.45 7.90
N SER A 762 26.86 8.95 6.66
CA SER A 762 25.75 9.71 6.08
C SER A 762 24.53 8.81 5.85
N ARG A 763 23.31 9.38 5.83
CA ARG A 763 22.08 8.62 5.58
C ARG A 763 21.97 8.05 4.15
N ALA A 764 22.65 8.65 3.17
CA ALA A 764 22.71 8.14 1.80
C ALA A 764 24.14 7.72 1.41
N PRO A 765 24.30 6.70 0.54
CA PRO A 765 25.56 6.41 -0.14
C PRO A 765 26.03 7.54 -1.06
N GLU A 766 25.09 8.31 -1.62
CA GLU A 766 25.32 9.37 -2.62
C GLU A 766 25.87 10.67 -2.00
N ASP A 767 25.71 10.86 -0.69
CA ASP A 767 26.37 11.95 0.06
C ASP A 767 27.90 11.78 0.19
N ARG A 768 28.46 10.64 -0.26
CA ARG A 768 29.91 10.38 -0.21
C ARG A 768 30.62 11.19 -1.31
N PRO A 769 31.61 12.05 -0.98
CA PRO A 769 32.29 12.86 -1.99
C PRO A 769 32.99 12.02 -3.07
N GLU A 770 32.47 12.06 -4.31
CA GLU A 770 33.08 11.34 -5.44
C GLU A 770 34.47 11.89 -5.81
N LEU A 771 35.35 10.99 -6.26
CA LEU A 771 36.68 11.35 -6.77
C LEU A 771 36.62 11.63 -8.28
N PRO A 772 37.14 12.78 -8.77
CA PRO A 772 37.14 13.08 -10.21
C PRO A 772 37.97 12.07 -11.02
N VAL A 773 37.34 11.42 -12.01
CA VAL A 773 37.98 10.42 -12.88
C VAL A 773 38.54 11.08 -14.15
N ASP A 774 39.86 10.95 -14.37
CA ASP A 774 40.58 11.54 -15.51
C ASP A 774 40.58 10.59 -16.74
N PRO A 775 39.97 10.96 -17.89
CA PRO A 775 39.77 10.05 -19.01
C PRO A 775 41.03 9.87 -19.89
N GLY A 776 41.95 9.00 -19.47
CA GLY A 776 43.27 8.91 -20.12
C GLY A 776 44.03 7.58 -20.11
N MET A 777 43.54 6.54 -20.80
CA MET A 777 44.35 5.62 -21.64
C MET A 777 43.50 4.55 -22.34
N GLY A 778 43.91 4.08 -23.53
CA GLY A 778 43.17 3.03 -24.26
C GLY A 778 44.03 2.17 -25.19
N ALA A 779 43.53 0.98 -25.51
CA ALA A 779 44.04 0.06 -26.52
C ALA A 779 42.92 -0.94 -26.92
N GLY A 780 42.82 -1.43 -28.16
CA GLY A 780 43.54 -1.03 -29.37
C GLY A 780 43.50 -2.09 -30.48
N GLY A 781 43.09 -1.69 -31.69
CA GLY A 781 43.21 -2.46 -32.94
C GLY A 781 41.91 -3.07 -33.48
N GLY A 782 41.63 -3.08 -34.80
CA GLY A 782 42.27 -2.32 -35.88
C GLY A 782 42.46 -3.07 -37.21
N SER A 783 41.49 -2.97 -38.13
CA SER A 783 41.59 -3.17 -39.60
C SER A 783 40.20 -3.03 -40.23
N GLY A 784 39.98 -2.47 -41.43
CA GLY A 784 40.88 -1.79 -42.36
C GLY A 784 40.12 -1.36 -43.64
N GLU A 785 40.53 -0.25 -44.23
CA GLU A 785 40.04 0.37 -45.49
C GLU A 785 40.30 -0.54 -46.74
N PRO A 786 39.75 -0.28 -47.97
CA PRO A 786 39.36 1.05 -48.50
C PRO A 786 38.13 1.18 -49.46
N GLU A 787 37.76 2.44 -49.75
CA GLU A 787 37.30 3.04 -51.05
C GLU A 787 36.16 2.35 -51.88
N ALA A 788 35.24 3.05 -52.56
CA ALA A 788 35.32 4.36 -53.23
C ALA A 788 33.94 5.03 -53.53
N ASP A 789 33.98 6.34 -53.82
CA ASP A 789 33.16 7.15 -54.75
C ASP A 789 31.63 6.98 -54.90
N GLY A 790 30.88 8.11 -54.86
CA GLY A 790 29.65 8.23 -55.68
C GLY A 790 28.52 9.21 -55.29
N GLY A 791 28.74 10.51 -55.16
CA GLY A 791 27.67 11.51 -55.41
C GLY A 791 27.42 11.71 -56.93
N PRO A 792 26.45 12.52 -57.41
CA PRO A 792 25.60 13.55 -56.76
C PRO A 792 24.08 13.25 -56.87
N GLY A 793 23.08 14.08 -56.50
CA GLY A 793 23.02 15.43 -55.90
C GLY A 793 22.01 16.36 -56.64
N SER A 794 21.66 17.51 -56.02
CA SER A 794 20.77 18.61 -56.51
C SER A 794 19.25 18.48 -56.23
N GLY A 795 18.67 19.51 -55.58
CA GLY A 795 17.26 19.91 -55.72
C GLY A 795 17.11 21.01 -56.80
N PRO A 796 16.31 22.09 -56.64
CA PRO A 796 15.28 22.40 -55.63
C PRO A 796 13.95 22.92 -56.29
N GLY A 797 13.02 23.53 -55.54
CA GLY A 797 12.03 24.45 -56.15
C GLY A 797 10.75 24.74 -55.34
N SER A 798 10.50 26.02 -55.03
CA SER A 798 9.27 26.55 -54.39
C SER A 798 8.31 27.18 -55.43
N GLY A 799 7.02 27.37 -55.11
CA GLY A 799 6.10 28.17 -55.95
C GLY A 799 4.67 28.30 -55.42
N ILE A 800 4.22 29.52 -55.15
CA ILE A 800 2.92 29.85 -54.50
C ILE A 800 1.90 30.38 -55.56
N ILE A 801 0.65 30.57 -55.09
CA ILE A 801 -0.42 31.54 -55.45
C ILE A 801 -1.48 31.20 -56.54
N GLN A 802 -2.76 31.00 -56.13
CA GLN A 802 -3.91 31.92 -56.32
C GLN A 802 -5.30 31.25 -56.15
N ASN A 803 -6.21 31.99 -55.51
CA ASN A 803 -7.68 31.80 -55.47
C ASN A 803 -8.31 32.94 -56.35
N PRO A 804 -9.58 32.90 -56.82
CA PRO A 804 -10.68 33.41 -55.95
C PRO A 804 -12.15 32.97 -56.28
N ASP A 805 -13.07 33.48 -55.43
CA ASP A 805 -14.48 33.90 -55.66
C ASP A 805 -15.70 32.93 -55.58
N GLY A 806 -16.52 33.15 -54.52
CA GLY A 806 -18.00 33.13 -54.56
C GLY A 806 -18.75 31.99 -53.82
N GLY A 807 -19.68 32.21 -52.86
CA GLY A 807 -20.02 33.42 -52.08
C GLY A 807 -21.48 33.53 -51.57
N PHE A 808 -21.67 33.62 -50.23
CA PHE A 808 -22.88 34.10 -49.48
C PHE A 808 -24.22 33.31 -49.62
N LEU A 809 -25.28 33.43 -48.77
CA LEU A 809 -25.71 34.34 -47.68
C LEU A 809 -26.25 33.55 -46.42
N ASN A 810 -26.66 34.24 -45.35
CA ASN A 810 -27.12 33.66 -44.05
C ASN A 810 -28.52 34.21 -43.55
N PRO A 811 -28.85 34.40 -42.23
CA PRO A 811 -30.10 33.97 -41.53
C PRO A 811 -31.17 35.11 -41.37
N PRO A 812 -32.19 35.17 -40.44
CA PRO A 812 -32.54 34.37 -39.23
C PRO A 812 -34.06 34.17 -38.89
N ASP A 813 -34.37 33.94 -37.60
CA ASP A 813 -35.59 34.22 -36.79
C ASP A 813 -36.75 33.20 -36.58
N GLY A 814 -37.18 33.05 -35.31
CA GLY A 814 -38.57 32.68 -34.91
C GLY A 814 -38.75 31.58 -33.84
N GLY A 815 -38.78 31.91 -32.53
CA GLY A 815 -39.00 30.93 -31.43
C GLY A 815 -40.43 30.80 -30.90
N GLY A 816 -40.66 29.93 -29.89
CA GLY A 816 -41.87 29.95 -29.04
C GLY A 816 -42.47 28.61 -28.56
N ALA A 817 -42.16 28.23 -27.31
CA ALA A 817 -42.98 27.56 -26.26
C ALA A 817 -43.98 26.39 -26.54
N ALA A 818 -44.10 25.54 -25.49
CA ALA A 818 -45.25 24.72 -25.05
C ALA A 818 -45.38 23.23 -25.49
N ASP A 819 -45.32 22.36 -24.47
CA ASP A 819 -45.95 21.02 -24.34
C ASP A 819 -47.49 21.18 -24.08
N PRO A 820 -48.40 20.16 -24.11
CA PRO A 820 -48.18 18.71 -24.23
C PRO A 820 -49.15 17.88 -25.14
N GLN A 821 -48.76 16.62 -25.40
CA GLN A 821 -49.65 15.45 -25.64
C GLN A 821 -50.58 15.48 -26.89
N PRO A 822 -51.42 14.43 -27.18
CA PRO A 822 -51.09 13.00 -27.26
C PRO A 822 -51.71 12.25 -28.47
N GLY A 823 -51.16 11.06 -28.79
CA GLY A 823 -51.96 9.84 -29.05
C GLY A 823 -52.59 9.57 -30.44
N ALA A 824 -52.41 8.34 -30.91
CA ALA A 824 -53.25 7.68 -31.92
C ALA A 824 -53.29 6.16 -31.62
N GLY A 825 -54.42 5.43 -31.74
CA GLY A 825 -55.78 5.84 -32.10
C GLY A 825 -56.84 4.84 -31.58
N CYS A 826 -58.11 5.02 -31.94
CA CYS A 826 -59.26 4.30 -31.36
C CYS A 826 -60.23 3.68 -32.39
N ALA A 827 -61.19 2.89 -31.87
CA ALA A 827 -62.39 2.32 -32.51
C ALA A 827 -62.15 1.09 -33.43
N ALA A 828 -62.97 0.02 -33.44
CA ALA A 828 -64.11 -0.43 -32.62
C ALA A 828 -64.17 -1.99 -32.69
N CYS A 829 -65.08 -2.79 -32.11
CA CYS A 829 -66.48 -2.62 -31.65
C CYS A 829 -66.97 -3.90 -30.90
N SER A 830 -67.92 -3.81 -29.94
CA SER A 830 -68.92 -4.85 -29.52
C SER A 830 -68.46 -6.30 -29.10
N THR A 831 -69.09 -7.07 -28.18
CA THR A 831 -70.35 -6.93 -27.38
C THR A 831 -70.43 -7.90 -26.17
N THR A 832 -71.16 -7.51 -25.12
CA THR A 832 -71.96 -8.34 -24.15
C THR A 832 -71.37 -9.39 -23.17
N ARG A 833 -71.66 -9.15 -21.87
CA ARG A 833 -72.15 -10.08 -20.79
C ARG A 833 -71.19 -11.09 -20.11
N GLY A 834 -71.12 -11.02 -18.77
CA GLY A 834 -70.75 -12.12 -17.84
C GLY A 834 -71.99 -12.95 -17.40
N PRO A 835 -72.19 -13.37 -16.11
CA PRO A 835 -71.46 -13.03 -14.87
C PRO A 835 -71.25 -14.23 -13.88
N LEU A 836 -71.09 -13.96 -12.56
CA LEU A 836 -71.16 -14.88 -11.38
C LEU A 836 -69.88 -15.71 -11.07
N THR A 837 -69.50 -16.04 -9.82
CA THR A 837 -70.07 -15.76 -8.46
C THR A 837 -68.99 -15.81 -7.35
N ASP A 838 -69.19 -15.04 -6.28
CA ASP A 838 -68.60 -15.23 -4.92
C ASP A 838 -69.34 -16.38 -4.18
N PRO A 839 -68.81 -17.06 -3.12
CA PRO A 839 -68.68 -16.43 -1.78
C PRO A 839 -67.62 -16.98 -0.76
N LEU A 840 -67.31 -16.16 0.26
CA LEU A 840 -67.23 -16.40 1.75
C LEU A 840 -66.99 -17.84 2.29
N ILE A 841 -66.21 -18.12 3.36
CA ILE A 841 -66.34 -17.78 4.82
C ILE A 841 -64.97 -18.17 5.49
N LEU A 842 -64.28 -17.49 6.42
CA LEU A 842 -64.52 -16.82 7.74
C LEU A 842 -64.49 -17.73 9.01
N PHE A 843 -64.00 -17.17 10.14
CA PHE A 843 -63.77 -17.74 11.49
C PHE A 843 -62.54 -18.67 11.67
N GLY A 844 -61.83 -18.65 12.82
CA GLY A 844 -62.11 -17.91 14.07
C GLY A 844 -60.93 -17.80 15.06
N LEU A 845 -61.17 -17.11 16.19
CA LEU A 845 -60.19 -16.68 17.21
C LEU A 845 -59.93 -17.74 18.30
N ALA A 846 -58.75 -17.70 18.95
CA ALA A 846 -58.56 -17.39 20.39
C ALA A 846 -57.28 -18.01 21.01
N GLY A 847 -56.70 -17.34 22.02
CA GLY A 847 -55.67 -17.92 22.91
C GLY A 847 -54.68 -16.89 23.47
N LEU A 848 -54.78 -16.53 24.76
CA LEU A 848 -53.98 -15.46 25.38
C LEU A 848 -53.11 -15.95 26.56
N ALA A 849 -51.80 -15.68 26.45
CA ALA A 849 -50.87 -15.29 27.51
C ALA A 849 -50.51 -16.24 28.69
N LEU A 850 -49.49 -15.77 29.46
CA LEU A 850 -49.05 -16.17 30.82
C LEU A 850 -48.17 -17.45 30.96
N VAL A 851 -47.10 -17.51 31.78
CA VAL A 851 -46.26 -16.45 32.41
C VAL A 851 -44.94 -17.00 33.02
N ARG A 852 -43.84 -16.20 33.03
CA ARG A 852 -42.60 -16.33 33.87
C ARG A 852 -41.72 -17.60 33.65
N ARG A 853 -40.44 -17.69 34.10
CA ARG A 853 -39.61 -16.80 34.96
C ARG A 853 -38.10 -16.86 34.60
N ARG A 854 -37.38 -15.80 34.99
CA ARG A 854 -35.91 -15.55 34.90
C ARG A 854 -34.97 -16.60 35.53
N ARG A 855 -33.74 -16.61 34.99
CA ARG A 855 -32.41 -16.80 35.64
C ARG A 855 -32.07 -18.16 36.28
N ARG A 856 -30.98 -18.77 35.82
CA ARG A 856 -29.67 -18.29 36.28
C ARG A 856 -29.07 -17.38 35.21
#